data_AF-A0A2D4TLY3-F1
#
_entry.id   AF-A0A2D4TLY3-F1
#
_cell.length_a   1.000
_cell.length_b   1.000
_cell.length_c   1.000
_cell.angle_alpha   90.00
_cell.angle_beta   90.00
_cell.angle_gamma   90.00
#
_symmetry.space_group_name_H-M   'P 1'
#
loop_
_entity.id
_entity.type
_entity.pdbx_description
1 polymer ?
#
loop_
_entity_poly.entity_id
_entity_poly.type
_entity_poly.pdbx_seq_one_letter_code
_entity_poly.pdbx_strand_id
1 'polypeptide(L)'
;MKPISLKLVIPIFVGVLCSSLTVPLLCGANQEQTNLTVRQRALEKFDADGDGRLNAVEREAIRKAGSPFAVKRPRFIRDHRRHEQRIKKYDKDGDGELSEEEEQAAHQALLKVWGRLVGKYKAFVNDRPIVENLQQMQQDAKQGKIKDFPEELYGWIRGSIDRADDKKQAERPRQDKNLPSNHLLARFDTDRNGRLEPTELKEAHTTIADRLNHGSDEIRKPESQLADTPVIPLQSTEGVQLRITEFMADSETGLVDEEGELVDWVEIHNHLSQEQSLENWSLTDSEKDSRQWVFPDVRLGAGEYLIVFASGKDRTRADQPLHTNFQLKKGGEYLSLTSPNGESFGIVETEYPKQETNVSFGFPVAADGTEGKSPDFLAFPTPGRRNTTTRLGALSEIKLSQPHGLFKTPFTLEVSASDGDVTIRYTIDGSKPNESSPVLDQPLDIEHTTVIRARGYKPGYSPTPIVTRSYIFPADRIDDSADGLPPANYPYEWGAGKSNYGMDAGITSNPKYREKLLEALWAIPSYSIAIEPENLFSDETGIYAHAGWHGRKAERNCSLELLPTIDGQEHGFQINAGVRIRGGFSRQPKFLKHGFRFFFRRRYGAKRLKYDLFGGNAAKEFSHIDLRCSQNYSWHHGFNPKALYMRDQFNRDLQFAMGHPSPRGNFRHLYINGHYWGIFNTCERPKAFFGKSYIGGKKENFDVVKIMGGYSEGSRRTYQVFPTDGNMDLWARLDELSQRDLSDLNTYCQMIGVKPNGSRDPKSKRLLNPVNLIDYMLLIFYGGNLDAPISWFGNNRGGNNWYGLMNRTQNKGFRFIIWDSEHTLLDLQEDRLGPFPLGNTADRSNPHWLYQRLLNNEEFRVLLADRIAKHLFRNGILTPAKARTLFDKRIAEIEDALFAEAARWGNPRKMYEAALTDSEWQVEHHNSGVAKHQAWFAEVDRTRNEYIPRRTQVVIDQLFGRGLYPDLPEIAVRWSEGSERELELVADGFKIYYTTTGQDPRMFGGDVHSAAHLYEGPLMVVADGRVLCRIFEDGEWGPLRETRPDESDTEIQRTWWNERSGL
;
A
#
# COMPACT_ATOMS: atom_id res chain seq x y z
N MET A 1 3.44 32.78 59.42
CA MET A 1 2.69 34.00 59.76
C MET A 1 2.00 34.53 58.50
N LYS A 2 1.22 35.62 58.57
CA LYS A 2 0.45 36.19 57.42
C LYS A 2 1.31 37.06 56.48
N PRO A 3 0.83 37.39 55.26
CA PRO A 3 1.65 37.95 54.15
C PRO A 3 1.54 39.48 53.96
N ILE A 4 2.35 40.02 53.05
CA ILE A 4 2.24 41.35 52.40
C ILE A 4 2.50 41.20 50.88
N SER A 5 2.09 42.17 50.05
CA SER A 5 2.00 42.08 48.58
C SER A 5 2.21 43.43 47.84
N LEU A 6 2.38 43.37 46.49
CA LEU A 6 2.44 44.50 45.53
C LEU A 6 3.70 45.39 45.66
N LYS A 7 4.20 46.17 44.67
CA LYS A 7 3.83 46.59 43.27
C LYS A 7 5.16 46.99 42.54
N LEU A 8 5.30 47.34 41.26
CA LEU A 8 4.41 47.53 40.07
C LEU A 8 4.98 46.60 38.94
N VAL A 9 5.34 46.85 37.66
CA VAL A 9 5.27 47.90 36.59
C VAL A 9 4.90 47.17 35.27
N ILE A 10 4.19 47.85 34.34
CA ILE A 10 3.59 47.34 33.07
C ILE A 10 3.53 48.54 32.09
N PRO A 11 3.64 48.43 30.73
CA PRO A 11 2.96 47.47 29.83
C PRO A 11 3.82 46.96 28.61
N ILE A 12 3.16 46.63 27.48
CA ILE A 12 3.67 46.40 26.10
C ILE A 12 4.23 44.98 25.80
N PHE A 13 3.78 44.21 24.77
CA PHE A 13 2.50 44.27 24.02
C PHE A 13 2.17 42.94 23.27
N VAL A 14 0.86 42.71 23.05
CA VAL A 14 0.12 41.88 22.06
C VAL A 14 0.81 40.77 21.23
N GLY A 15 0.22 39.56 21.27
CA GLY A 15 0.39 38.51 20.25
C GLY A 15 -0.48 37.25 20.43
N VAL A 16 -1.66 37.21 19.81
CA VAL A 16 -2.54 36.03 19.55
C VAL A 16 -2.97 35.16 20.75
N LEU A 17 -4.23 35.31 21.21
CA LEU A 17 -4.99 34.23 21.85
C LEU A 17 -6.50 34.52 21.86
N CYS A 18 -7.27 34.00 20.88
CA CYS A 18 -8.74 34.08 20.89
C CYS A 18 -9.41 33.09 19.90
N SER A 19 -9.72 31.85 20.33
CA SER A 19 -10.70 30.95 19.67
C SER A 19 -10.85 29.61 20.44
N SER A 20 -11.54 29.64 21.59
CA SER A 20 -11.79 28.41 22.40
C SER A 20 -13.15 28.42 23.14
N LEU A 21 -14.22 28.69 22.39
CA LEU A 21 -15.63 28.48 22.77
C LEU A 21 -16.29 27.91 21.51
N THR A 22 -16.83 26.69 21.40
CA THR A 22 -17.72 25.91 22.29
C THR A 22 -17.73 24.44 21.77
N VAL A 23 -18.27 23.37 22.40
CA VAL A 23 -19.04 23.16 23.66
C VAL A 23 -18.47 21.92 24.37
N PRO A 24 -18.26 21.93 25.70
CA PRO A 24 -18.10 20.71 26.49
C PRO A 24 -19.47 20.18 26.97
N LEU A 25 -19.80 18.93 26.64
CA LEU A 25 -20.98 18.23 27.17
C LEU A 25 -20.62 16.74 27.33
N LEU A 26 -20.89 16.16 28.50
CA LEU A 26 -20.41 14.85 29.02
C LEU A 26 -19.02 14.83 29.70
N CYS A 27 -18.69 15.84 30.51
CA CYS A 27 -17.74 15.71 31.62
C CYS A 27 -18.41 16.10 32.96
N GLY A 28 -19.38 15.29 33.38
CA GLY A 28 -19.99 15.31 34.72
C GLY A 28 -19.62 14.06 35.50
N ALA A 29 -18.34 13.65 35.46
CA ALA A 29 -17.88 12.42 36.08
C ALA A 29 -17.60 12.62 37.57
N ASN A 30 -18.41 11.98 38.42
CA ASN A 30 -18.00 11.69 39.79
C ASN A 30 -16.77 10.77 39.77
N GLN A 31 -15.90 10.87 40.79
CA GLN A 31 -14.66 10.07 40.86
C GLN A 31 -14.89 8.55 40.95
N GLU A 32 -16.12 8.09 41.12
CA GLU A 32 -16.50 6.68 41.10
C GLU A 32 -16.57 6.09 39.67
N GLN A 33 -16.89 6.92 38.66
CA GLN A 33 -17.11 6.43 37.28
C GLN A 33 -15.83 5.99 36.53
N THR A 34 -14.64 6.23 37.09
CA THR A 34 -13.36 5.85 36.44
C THR A 34 -13.02 4.36 36.57
N ASN A 35 -13.69 3.63 37.48
CA ASN A 35 -13.38 2.22 37.75
C ASN A 35 -14.21 1.23 36.92
N LEU A 36 -15.14 1.72 36.09
CA LEU A 36 -16.10 0.89 35.36
C LEU A 36 -15.65 0.62 33.93
N THR A 37 -15.70 -0.65 33.52
CA THR A 37 -15.43 -1.09 32.14
C THR A 37 -16.36 -0.42 31.13
N VAL A 38 -15.99 -0.46 29.85
CA VAL A 38 -16.88 0.04 28.77
C VAL A 38 -18.19 -0.76 28.73
N ARG A 39 -18.16 -2.07 29.05
CA ARG A 39 -19.35 -2.93 29.18
C ARG A 39 -20.24 -2.51 30.35
N GLN A 40 -19.70 -2.33 31.55
CA GLN A 40 -20.49 -1.86 32.71
C GLN A 40 -21.16 -0.51 32.45
N ARG A 41 -20.44 0.48 31.90
CA ARG A 41 -21.00 1.81 31.57
C ARG A 41 -21.98 1.78 30.39
N ALA A 42 -22.03 0.70 29.62
CA ALA A 42 -23.08 0.47 28.62
C ALA A 42 -24.33 -0.12 29.29
N LEU A 43 -24.18 -1.11 30.17
CA LEU A 43 -25.26 -1.70 30.97
C LEU A 43 -25.96 -0.62 31.82
N GLU A 44 -25.25 0.05 32.73
CA GLU A 44 -25.77 1.10 33.65
C GLU A 44 -26.60 2.23 33.00
N LYS A 45 -26.48 2.41 31.68
CA LYS A 45 -27.10 3.51 30.93
C LYS A 45 -28.13 3.04 29.90
N PHE A 46 -28.12 1.76 29.51
CA PHE A 46 -28.92 1.26 28.39
C PHE A 46 -29.56 -0.11 28.60
N ASP A 47 -29.15 -0.89 29.61
CA ASP A 47 -29.98 -1.95 30.19
C ASP A 47 -31.22 -1.25 30.80
N ALA A 48 -32.37 -1.44 30.16
CA ALA A 48 -33.60 -0.69 30.46
C ALA A 48 -34.71 -1.56 31.05
N ASP A 49 -34.60 -2.89 30.95
CA ASP A 49 -35.44 -3.85 31.66
C ASP A 49 -34.79 -4.39 32.96
N GLY A 50 -33.47 -4.28 33.10
CA GLY A 50 -32.72 -4.61 34.31
C GLY A 50 -32.22 -6.06 34.38
N ASP A 51 -32.16 -6.79 33.27
CA ASP A 51 -31.73 -8.20 33.26
C ASP A 51 -30.21 -8.40 33.44
N GLY A 52 -29.42 -7.33 33.43
CA GLY A 52 -27.96 -7.35 33.54
C GLY A 52 -27.24 -7.61 32.22
N ARG A 53 -27.96 -7.55 31.09
CA ARG A 53 -27.44 -7.70 29.73
C ARG A 53 -27.88 -6.52 28.87
N LEU A 54 -27.85 -6.71 27.55
CA LEU A 54 -28.49 -5.84 26.58
C LEU A 54 -29.36 -6.69 25.65
N ASN A 55 -30.60 -6.28 25.44
CA ASN A 55 -31.44 -6.85 24.39
C ASN A 55 -31.18 -6.18 23.02
N ALA A 56 -31.85 -6.66 21.96
CA ALA A 56 -31.68 -6.17 20.59
C ALA A 56 -32.13 -4.70 20.39
N VAL A 57 -33.03 -4.21 21.25
CA VAL A 57 -33.52 -2.82 21.20
C VAL A 57 -32.50 -1.87 21.81
N GLU A 58 -31.79 -2.31 22.85
CA GLU A 58 -30.85 -1.53 23.65
C GLU A 58 -29.47 -1.40 22.99
N ARG A 59 -28.95 -2.48 22.36
CA ARG A 59 -27.81 -2.36 21.42
C ARG A 59 -28.06 -1.31 20.35
N GLU A 60 -29.28 -1.31 19.82
CA GLU A 60 -29.76 -0.36 18.81
C GLU A 60 -30.15 1.01 19.42
N ALA A 61 -30.16 1.17 20.75
CA ALA A 61 -30.22 2.46 21.44
C ALA A 61 -28.80 3.03 21.70
N ILE A 62 -27.87 2.22 22.20
CA ILE A 62 -26.43 2.51 22.32
C ILE A 62 -25.89 3.05 21.01
N ARG A 63 -26.12 2.32 19.90
CA ARG A 63 -25.66 2.69 18.56
C ARG A 63 -26.16 4.09 18.13
N LYS A 64 -27.36 4.49 18.55
CA LYS A 64 -27.94 5.82 18.25
C LYS A 64 -27.42 6.93 19.18
N ALA A 65 -27.04 6.59 20.41
CA ALA A 65 -26.82 7.56 21.49
C ALA A 65 -25.39 8.16 21.54
N GLY A 66 -24.45 7.67 20.74
CA GLY A 66 -23.06 8.15 20.74
C GLY A 66 -22.28 8.05 19.43
N SER A 67 -22.87 7.53 18.35
CA SER A 67 -22.18 7.42 17.06
C SER A 67 -22.43 8.65 16.16
N PRO A 68 -21.37 9.24 15.57
CA PRO A 68 -21.48 10.18 14.45
C PRO A 68 -22.28 9.67 13.22
N PHE A 69 -22.68 8.40 13.18
CA PHE A 69 -23.67 7.88 12.23
C PHE A 69 -25.01 7.56 12.90
N ALA A 70 -25.68 8.62 13.37
CA ALA A 70 -27.09 8.60 13.76
C ALA A 70 -28.03 8.44 12.53
N VAL A 71 -27.81 7.40 11.74
CA VAL A 71 -28.73 6.97 10.68
C VAL A 71 -29.97 6.37 11.34
N LYS A 72 -31.12 7.00 11.08
CA LYS A 72 -32.45 6.53 11.52
C LYS A 72 -32.67 5.09 11.02
N ARG A 73 -33.47 4.28 11.73
CA ARG A 73 -33.85 2.95 11.23
C ARG A 73 -34.36 3.08 9.78
N PRO A 74 -33.88 2.22 8.85
CA PRO A 74 -34.34 2.23 7.47
C PRO A 74 -35.85 2.00 7.38
N ARG A 75 -36.47 2.46 6.29
CA ARG A 75 -37.90 2.19 6.08
C ARG A 75 -38.18 0.70 5.90
N PHE A 76 -37.30 -0.05 5.22
CA PHE A 76 -37.57 -1.43 4.82
C PHE A 76 -37.89 -2.39 5.99
N ILE A 77 -37.23 -2.31 7.16
CA ILE A 77 -37.56 -3.16 8.32
C ILE A 77 -38.97 -2.86 8.86
N ARG A 78 -39.46 -1.63 8.68
CA ARG A 78 -40.85 -1.25 9.00
C ARG A 78 -41.81 -1.61 7.86
N ASP A 79 -41.33 -1.58 6.62
CA ASP A 79 -42.14 -1.83 5.43
C ASP A 79 -42.24 -3.32 5.05
N HIS A 80 -41.34 -4.21 5.50
CA HIS A 80 -41.44 -5.66 5.30
C HIS A 80 -42.69 -6.22 6.00
N ARG A 81 -42.85 -5.94 7.31
CA ARG A 81 -44.08 -6.24 8.07
C ARG A 81 -45.34 -5.58 7.48
N ARG A 82 -45.22 -4.44 6.78
CA ARG A 82 -46.36 -3.79 6.12
C ARG A 82 -46.69 -4.42 4.77
N HIS A 83 -45.68 -4.89 4.04
CA HIS A 83 -45.82 -5.64 2.80
C HIS A 83 -46.48 -7.00 3.10
N GLU A 84 -45.97 -7.74 4.07
CA GLU A 84 -46.60 -8.97 4.61
C GLU A 84 -48.07 -8.74 5.03
N GLN A 85 -48.35 -7.65 5.77
CA GLN A 85 -49.72 -7.31 6.20
C GLN A 85 -50.62 -6.77 5.08
N ARG A 86 -50.05 -6.24 3.99
CA ARG A 86 -50.76 -5.87 2.77
C ARG A 86 -51.10 -7.10 1.95
N ILE A 87 -50.11 -7.96 1.67
CA ILE A 87 -50.27 -9.26 1.01
C ILE A 87 -51.37 -10.03 1.74
N LYS A 88 -51.16 -10.41 3.01
CA LYS A 88 -52.11 -11.17 3.85
C LYS A 88 -53.53 -10.57 4.03
N LYS A 89 -53.80 -9.38 3.50
CA LYS A 89 -55.10 -8.72 3.52
C LYS A 89 -55.73 -8.50 2.13
N TYR A 90 -54.92 -8.41 1.06
CA TYR A 90 -55.38 -8.02 -0.27
C TYR A 90 -54.99 -9.00 -1.38
N ASP A 91 -53.99 -9.87 -1.15
CA ASP A 91 -53.76 -11.12 -1.88
C ASP A 91 -54.98 -12.03 -1.69
N LYS A 92 -55.64 -12.40 -2.80
CA LYS A 92 -56.84 -13.25 -2.82
C LYS A 92 -56.63 -14.59 -3.49
N ASP A 93 -55.65 -14.73 -4.38
CA ASP A 93 -55.35 -16.01 -5.05
C ASP A 93 -54.31 -16.83 -4.28
N GLY A 94 -53.55 -16.21 -3.39
CA GLY A 94 -52.64 -16.82 -2.43
C GLY A 94 -51.22 -17.01 -2.95
N ASP A 95 -50.80 -16.29 -4.00
CA ASP A 95 -49.48 -16.46 -4.60
C ASP A 95 -48.33 -15.84 -3.78
N GLY A 96 -48.65 -14.93 -2.86
CA GLY A 96 -47.69 -14.27 -1.96
C GLY A 96 -47.15 -12.92 -2.45
N GLU A 97 -47.56 -12.45 -3.63
CA GLU A 97 -47.29 -11.09 -4.13
C GLU A 97 -48.59 -10.24 -4.08
N LEU A 98 -48.79 -9.30 -5.01
CA LEU A 98 -50.05 -8.56 -5.20
C LEU A 98 -50.19 -8.21 -6.69
N SER A 99 -51.31 -8.59 -7.30
CA SER A 99 -51.64 -8.18 -8.68
C SER A 99 -51.91 -6.67 -8.79
N GLU A 100 -51.87 -6.12 -10.01
CA GLU A 100 -52.23 -4.71 -10.25
C GLU A 100 -53.66 -4.38 -9.77
N GLU A 101 -54.60 -5.33 -9.88
CA GLU A 101 -55.98 -5.16 -9.43
C GLU A 101 -56.09 -5.10 -7.90
N GLU A 102 -55.27 -5.87 -7.19
CA GLU A 102 -55.24 -5.90 -5.73
C GLU A 102 -54.46 -4.73 -5.13
N GLU A 103 -53.39 -4.27 -5.78
CA GLU A 103 -52.74 -3.00 -5.39
C GLU A 103 -53.68 -1.81 -5.63
N GLN A 104 -54.44 -1.78 -6.72
CA GLN A 104 -55.51 -0.78 -6.91
C GLN A 104 -56.60 -0.88 -5.82
N ALA A 105 -57.05 -2.09 -5.47
CA ALA A 105 -58.04 -2.29 -4.41
C ALA A 105 -57.53 -1.81 -3.04
N ALA A 106 -56.28 -2.12 -2.69
CA ALA A 106 -55.61 -1.66 -1.48
C ALA A 106 -55.49 -0.12 -1.46
N HIS A 107 -55.12 0.49 -2.59
CA HIS A 107 -55.00 1.95 -2.73
C HIS A 107 -56.35 2.66 -2.58
N GLN A 108 -57.41 2.15 -3.18
CA GLN A 108 -58.76 2.72 -3.04
C GLN A 108 -59.31 2.59 -1.61
N ALA A 109 -59.02 1.48 -0.92
CA ALA A 109 -59.35 1.33 0.50
C ALA A 109 -58.63 2.38 1.37
N LEU A 110 -57.36 2.66 1.09
CA LEU A 110 -56.57 3.69 1.76
C LEU A 110 -57.15 5.11 1.53
N LEU A 111 -57.43 5.47 0.28
CA LEU A 111 -58.01 6.76 -0.11
C LEU A 111 -59.35 7.02 0.59
N LYS A 112 -60.22 6.00 0.67
CA LYS A 112 -61.53 6.09 1.34
C LYS A 112 -61.41 6.36 2.84
N VAL A 113 -60.41 5.78 3.51
CA VAL A 113 -60.13 6.07 4.92
C VAL A 113 -59.50 7.46 5.08
N TRP A 114 -58.60 7.87 4.18
CA TRP A 114 -57.98 9.20 4.19
C TRP A 114 -59.02 10.33 4.08
N GLY A 115 -59.91 10.28 3.08
CA GLY A 115 -60.95 11.29 2.88
C GLY A 115 -61.88 11.44 4.09
N ARG A 116 -62.28 10.31 4.71
CA ARG A 116 -63.07 10.28 5.96
C ARG A 116 -62.36 11.00 7.11
N LEU A 117 -61.05 10.76 7.27
CA LEU A 117 -60.25 11.35 8.35
C LEU A 117 -59.97 12.84 8.11
N VAL A 118 -59.61 13.21 6.88
CA VAL A 118 -59.45 14.61 6.44
C VAL A 118 -60.72 15.42 6.70
N GLY A 119 -61.89 14.88 6.36
CA GLY A 119 -63.19 15.50 6.63
C GLY A 119 -63.46 15.65 8.14
N LYS A 120 -63.29 14.56 8.92
CA LYS A 120 -63.51 14.57 10.37
C LYS A 120 -62.67 15.63 11.09
N TYR A 121 -61.38 15.71 10.76
CA TYR A 121 -60.45 16.66 11.40
C TYR A 121 -60.45 18.05 10.75
N LYS A 122 -61.25 18.29 9.69
CA LYS A 122 -61.19 19.52 8.86
C LYS A 122 -59.74 19.87 8.51
N ALA A 123 -59.00 18.88 8.01
CA ALA A 123 -57.54 18.95 7.87
C ALA A 123 -57.07 19.91 6.76
N PHE A 124 -57.97 20.37 5.88
CA PHE A 124 -57.70 21.30 4.79
C PHE A 124 -58.86 22.29 4.63
N VAL A 125 -58.56 23.50 4.14
CA VAL A 125 -59.54 24.50 3.65
C VAL A 125 -58.99 25.10 2.36
N ASN A 126 -59.81 25.13 1.29
CA ASN A 126 -59.41 25.56 -0.05
C ASN A 126 -58.08 24.93 -0.50
N ASP A 127 -57.98 23.60 -0.32
CA ASP A 127 -56.82 22.74 -0.55
C ASP A 127 -55.52 23.13 0.19
N ARG A 128 -55.58 24.10 1.12
CA ARG A 128 -54.47 24.43 2.02
C ARG A 128 -54.55 23.59 3.29
N PRO A 129 -53.46 22.90 3.70
CA PRO A 129 -53.41 22.12 4.93
C PRO A 129 -53.52 23.00 6.18
N ILE A 130 -54.40 22.63 7.11
CA ILE A 130 -54.44 23.21 8.47
C ILE A 130 -53.50 22.38 9.35
N VAL A 131 -52.30 22.91 9.58
CA VAL A 131 -51.20 22.21 10.25
C VAL A 131 -51.59 21.70 11.64
N GLU A 132 -52.25 22.52 12.44
CA GLU A 132 -52.71 22.15 13.80
C GLU A 132 -53.67 20.96 13.77
N ASN A 133 -54.64 20.96 12.84
CA ASN A 133 -55.60 19.86 12.67
C ASN A 133 -54.91 18.56 12.18
N LEU A 134 -53.94 18.67 11.26
CA LEU A 134 -53.12 17.55 10.80
C LEU A 134 -52.24 17.00 11.93
N GLN A 135 -51.65 17.87 12.76
CA GLN A 135 -50.87 17.49 13.93
C GLN A 135 -51.73 16.81 14.99
N GLN A 136 -52.93 17.33 15.29
CA GLN A 136 -53.88 16.71 16.22
C GLN A 136 -54.33 15.33 15.72
N MET A 137 -54.66 15.20 14.43
CA MET A 137 -54.96 13.90 13.81
C MET A 137 -53.77 12.93 13.93
N GLN A 138 -52.53 13.41 13.78
CA GLN A 138 -51.33 12.60 13.97
C GLN A 138 -51.11 12.19 15.43
N GLN A 139 -51.49 13.02 16.41
CA GLN A 139 -51.42 12.69 17.84
C GLN A 139 -52.51 11.70 18.25
N ASP A 140 -53.76 11.93 17.84
CA ASP A 140 -54.88 11.03 18.12
C ASP A 140 -54.65 9.63 17.53
N ALA A 141 -54.08 9.54 16.33
CA ALA A 141 -53.66 8.27 15.74
C ALA A 141 -52.59 7.56 16.59
N LYS A 142 -51.54 8.27 17.04
CA LYS A 142 -50.49 7.70 17.90
C LYS A 142 -51.01 7.27 19.27
N GLN A 143 -52.05 7.92 19.77
CA GLN A 143 -52.71 7.62 21.04
C GLN A 143 -53.81 6.55 20.89
N GLY A 144 -53.95 5.91 19.73
CA GLY A 144 -54.95 4.85 19.50
C GLY A 144 -56.42 5.33 19.44
N LYS A 145 -56.66 6.64 19.53
CA LYS A 145 -58.02 7.24 19.54
C LYS A 145 -58.74 7.14 18.20
N ILE A 146 -58.01 6.86 17.12
CA ILE A 146 -58.59 6.63 15.80
C ILE A 146 -58.61 5.12 15.55
N LYS A 147 -59.77 4.49 15.77
CA LYS A 147 -59.98 3.08 15.45
C LYS A 147 -59.71 2.83 13.96
N ASP A 148 -59.00 1.72 13.67
CA ASP A 148 -58.70 1.23 12.33
C ASP A 148 -57.91 2.25 11.46
N PHE A 149 -56.98 3.01 12.07
CA PHE A 149 -56.10 3.95 11.37
C PHE A 149 -54.97 3.22 10.60
N PRO A 150 -54.86 3.37 9.27
CA PRO A 150 -53.77 2.77 8.48
C PRO A 150 -52.43 3.46 8.75
N GLU A 151 -51.41 2.70 9.16
CA GLU A 151 -50.04 3.23 9.41
C GLU A 151 -49.45 3.98 8.21
N GLU A 152 -49.85 3.63 6.98
CA GLU A 152 -49.39 4.24 5.73
C GLU A 152 -49.75 5.74 5.66
N LEU A 153 -50.89 6.14 6.24
CA LEU A 153 -51.34 7.53 6.25
C LEU A 153 -50.49 8.44 7.16
N TYR A 154 -49.67 7.90 8.07
CA TYR A 154 -48.69 8.73 8.80
C TYR A 154 -47.70 9.44 7.85
N GLY A 155 -47.37 8.83 6.71
CA GLY A 155 -46.54 9.45 5.68
C GLY A 155 -47.24 10.63 5.00
N TRP A 156 -48.52 10.46 4.65
CA TRP A 156 -49.32 11.51 3.99
C TRP A 156 -49.65 12.68 4.93
N ILE A 157 -49.93 12.42 6.21
CA ILE A 157 -50.11 13.47 7.22
C ILE A 157 -48.82 14.27 7.38
N ARG A 158 -47.67 13.59 7.61
CA ARG A 158 -46.38 14.28 7.78
C ARG A 158 -46.04 15.11 6.55
N GLY A 159 -46.05 14.53 5.35
CA GLY A 159 -45.75 15.28 4.12
C GLY A 159 -46.71 16.46 3.87
N SER A 160 -47.93 16.44 4.41
CA SER A 160 -48.86 17.57 4.32
C SER A 160 -48.63 18.65 5.37
N ILE A 161 -48.00 18.32 6.50
CA ILE A 161 -47.47 19.28 7.48
C ILE A 161 -46.20 19.92 6.93
N ASP A 162 -45.23 19.11 6.49
CA ASP A 162 -43.92 19.57 6.02
C ASP A 162 -44.08 20.60 4.87
N ARG A 163 -44.91 20.28 3.85
CA ARG A 163 -45.23 21.19 2.73
C ARG A 163 -45.95 22.49 3.13
N ALA A 164 -46.53 22.55 4.32
CA ALA A 164 -47.19 23.75 4.82
C ALA A 164 -46.19 24.71 5.47
N ASP A 165 -45.24 24.16 6.24
CA ASP A 165 -44.19 24.95 6.89
C ASP A 165 -43.11 25.39 5.88
N ASP A 166 -42.81 24.60 4.83
CA ASP A 166 -42.00 25.06 3.68
C ASP A 166 -42.59 26.33 3.02
N LYS A 167 -43.92 26.39 2.87
CA LYS A 167 -44.60 27.59 2.35
C LYS A 167 -44.52 28.79 3.31
N LYS A 168 -44.54 28.57 4.63
CA LYS A 168 -44.29 29.65 5.61
C LYS A 168 -42.83 30.13 5.60
N GLN A 169 -41.86 29.28 5.24
CA GLN A 169 -40.47 29.70 5.10
C GLN A 169 -40.23 30.50 3.81
N ALA A 170 -40.99 30.23 2.74
CA ALA A 170 -40.89 30.95 1.47
C ALA A 170 -41.26 32.45 1.56
N GLU A 171 -42.03 32.86 2.58
CA GLU A 171 -42.48 34.25 2.79
C GLU A 171 -41.50 35.11 3.62
N ARG A 172 -40.30 34.60 3.96
CA ARG A 172 -39.25 35.39 4.65
C ARG A 172 -38.20 35.95 3.68
N PRO A 173 -37.67 37.18 3.89
CA PRO A 173 -36.66 37.76 3.02
C PRO A 173 -35.40 36.89 2.93
N ARG A 174 -34.96 36.60 1.70
CA ARG A 174 -33.79 35.74 1.43
C ARG A 174 -32.48 36.54 1.48
N GLN A 175 -31.46 35.97 2.11
CA GLN A 175 -30.06 36.27 1.80
C GLN A 175 -29.37 35.01 1.25
N ASP A 176 -28.35 35.28 0.44
CA ASP A 176 -27.54 34.39 -0.42
C ASP A 176 -26.97 33.10 0.22
N LYS A 177 -26.66 32.02 -0.53
CA LYS A 177 -27.02 31.58 -1.91
C LYS A 177 -26.60 30.09 -2.12
N ASN A 178 -26.95 29.56 -3.30
CA ASN A 178 -26.42 28.35 -3.97
C ASN A 178 -26.96 26.96 -3.58
N LEU A 179 -27.67 26.35 -4.53
CA LEU A 179 -27.82 24.91 -4.75
C LEU A 179 -27.09 24.53 -6.06
N PRO A 180 -26.69 23.27 -6.27
CA PRO A 180 -25.75 22.89 -7.34
C PRO A 180 -26.37 22.82 -8.74
N SER A 181 -25.56 23.11 -9.75
CA SER A 181 -25.89 22.99 -11.18
C SER A 181 -25.64 21.58 -11.71
N ASN A 182 -26.62 21.00 -12.43
CA ASN A 182 -26.45 20.34 -13.74
C ASN A 182 -27.74 19.59 -14.19
N HIS A 183 -28.64 20.27 -14.87
CA HIS A 183 -29.58 19.67 -15.85
C HIS A 183 -30.12 20.74 -16.80
N LEU A 184 -30.67 20.34 -17.96
CA LEU A 184 -31.02 21.25 -19.07
C LEU A 184 -31.95 22.42 -18.69
N LEU A 185 -32.78 22.25 -17.65
CA LEU A 185 -33.68 23.27 -17.11
C LEU A 185 -32.99 24.64 -16.92
N ALA A 186 -31.81 24.65 -16.28
CA ALA A 186 -31.11 25.88 -15.87
C ALA A 186 -30.60 26.78 -17.02
N ARG A 187 -30.86 26.43 -18.28
CA ARG A 187 -30.52 27.21 -19.48
C ARG A 187 -31.74 27.86 -20.16
N PHE A 188 -32.95 27.34 -19.92
CA PHE A 188 -34.19 27.77 -20.60
C PHE A 188 -35.34 28.09 -19.63
N ASP A 189 -35.20 27.75 -18.34
CA ASP A 189 -36.06 28.22 -17.23
C ASP A 189 -35.67 29.67 -16.91
N THR A 190 -36.30 30.61 -17.62
CA THR A 190 -35.91 32.02 -17.67
C THR A 190 -36.44 32.81 -16.48
N ASP A 191 -37.66 32.49 -16.03
CA ASP A 191 -38.29 33.09 -14.84
C ASP A 191 -37.83 32.42 -13.52
N ARG A 192 -37.21 31.23 -13.61
CA ARG A 192 -36.69 30.41 -12.50
C ARG A 192 -37.77 29.79 -11.63
N ASN A 193 -38.93 29.47 -12.21
CA ASN A 193 -40.02 28.77 -11.52
C ASN A 193 -39.76 27.26 -11.31
N GLY A 194 -38.77 26.68 -12.01
CA GLY A 194 -38.40 25.26 -11.90
C GLY A 194 -39.06 24.34 -12.93
N ARG A 195 -39.69 24.91 -13.97
CA ARG A 195 -40.30 24.23 -15.11
C ARG A 195 -39.94 24.96 -16.40
N LEU A 196 -40.25 24.36 -17.55
CA LEU A 196 -40.25 25.06 -18.83
C LEU A 196 -41.71 25.24 -19.23
N GLU A 197 -42.20 26.48 -19.21
CA GLU A 197 -43.55 26.76 -19.69
C GLU A 197 -43.61 26.66 -21.23
N PRO A 198 -44.80 26.51 -21.87
CA PRO A 198 -44.91 26.15 -23.29
C PRO A 198 -44.16 27.05 -24.28
N THR A 199 -43.88 28.31 -23.93
CA THR A 199 -43.04 29.24 -24.71
C THR A 199 -41.55 28.90 -24.61
N GLU A 200 -41.04 28.65 -23.41
CA GLU A 200 -39.64 28.28 -23.15
C GLU A 200 -39.33 26.89 -23.68
N LEU A 201 -40.29 25.96 -23.54
CA LEU A 201 -40.22 24.63 -24.14
C LEU A 201 -40.16 24.70 -25.67
N LYS A 202 -40.89 25.64 -26.29
CA LYS A 202 -40.85 25.88 -27.74
C LYS A 202 -39.51 26.48 -28.17
N GLU A 203 -38.96 27.43 -27.42
CA GLU A 203 -37.65 28.04 -27.70
C GLU A 203 -36.50 27.03 -27.55
N ALA A 204 -36.55 26.17 -26.52
CA ALA A 204 -35.64 25.04 -26.36
C ALA A 204 -35.74 24.04 -27.52
N HIS A 205 -36.96 23.72 -28.01
CA HIS A 205 -37.14 22.85 -29.17
C HIS A 205 -36.63 23.48 -30.47
N THR A 206 -36.83 24.78 -30.72
CA THR A 206 -36.26 25.47 -31.89
C THR A 206 -34.73 25.41 -31.86
N THR A 207 -34.13 25.69 -30.70
CA THR A 207 -32.68 25.61 -30.45
C THR A 207 -32.08 24.20 -30.68
N ILE A 208 -32.92 23.16 -30.67
CA ILE A 208 -32.54 21.76 -30.96
C ILE A 208 -32.80 21.42 -32.44
N ALA A 209 -33.84 21.98 -33.06
CA ALA A 209 -34.16 21.76 -34.48
C ALA A 209 -33.13 22.41 -35.42
N ASP A 210 -32.63 23.60 -35.11
CA ASP A 210 -31.63 24.33 -35.91
C ASP A 210 -30.24 23.64 -35.96
N ARG A 211 -30.07 22.53 -35.22
CA ARG A 211 -28.83 21.72 -35.20
C ARG A 211 -28.85 20.52 -36.17
N LEU A 212 -29.87 20.40 -37.02
CA LEU A 212 -30.05 19.25 -37.92
C LEU A 212 -30.12 19.60 -39.42
N ASN A 213 -29.82 20.84 -39.81
CA ASN A 213 -29.78 21.25 -41.22
C ASN A 213 -28.42 21.83 -41.64
N HIS A 214 -28.02 21.47 -42.86
CA HIS A 214 -26.86 21.93 -43.64
C HIS A 214 -25.45 21.47 -43.21
N GLY A 215 -24.72 20.99 -44.21
CA GLY A 215 -23.27 20.80 -44.25
C GLY A 215 -22.76 21.22 -45.64
N SER A 216 -21.55 20.77 -46.04
CA SER A 216 -20.80 21.22 -47.25
C SER A 216 -20.38 22.72 -47.20
N ASP A 217 -19.27 23.18 -47.78
CA ASP A 217 -18.26 22.50 -48.62
C ASP A 217 -16.88 23.24 -48.66
N GLU A 218 -15.94 22.70 -49.45
CA GLU A 218 -14.77 23.35 -50.12
C GLU A 218 -13.61 24.04 -49.34
N ILE A 219 -12.48 23.32 -49.27
CA ILE A 219 -11.18 23.61 -49.95
C ILE A 219 -10.80 25.09 -50.23
N ARG A 220 -9.63 25.55 -49.70
CA ARG A 220 -8.61 26.27 -50.50
C ARG A 220 -7.20 26.29 -49.88
N LYS A 221 -6.20 26.58 -50.73
CA LYS A 221 -4.74 26.54 -50.44
C LYS A 221 -4.21 27.87 -49.89
N PRO A 222 -3.06 27.89 -49.18
CA PRO A 222 -2.11 28.99 -49.22
C PRO A 222 -1.31 28.97 -50.54
N GLU A 223 -0.94 30.14 -51.06
CA GLU A 223 -0.07 30.27 -52.24
C GLU A 223 1.38 30.65 -51.87
N SER A 224 2.29 30.37 -52.79
CA SER A 224 3.73 30.63 -52.69
C SER A 224 4.12 32.08 -52.93
N GLN A 225 5.25 32.52 -52.35
CA GLN A 225 6.18 33.42 -53.05
C GLN A 225 7.61 32.86 -52.99
N LEU A 226 8.32 32.98 -54.11
CA LEU A 226 9.70 32.57 -54.33
C LEU A 226 10.57 33.82 -54.58
N ALA A 227 11.85 33.73 -54.24
CA ALA A 227 12.88 34.69 -54.63
C ALA A 227 14.22 33.99 -54.90
N ASP A 228 14.39 33.60 -56.17
CA ASP A 228 15.63 33.37 -56.92
C ASP A 228 16.78 34.39 -56.63
N THR A 229 18.09 34.16 -56.81
CA THR A 229 19.05 33.02 -57.00
C THR A 229 20.49 33.64 -56.84
N PRO A 230 21.66 33.14 -57.34
CA PRO A 230 22.21 31.77 -57.51
C PRO A 230 23.67 31.55 -56.98
N VAL A 231 24.02 30.28 -56.73
CA VAL A 231 25.27 29.54 -57.10
C VAL A 231 26.63 30.28 -57.25
N ILE A 232 27.66 29.81 -56.50
CA ILE A 232 28.96 29.28 -57.02
C ILE A 232 29.43 28.13 -56.07
N PRO A 233 29.87 26.97 -56.57
CA PRO A 233 30.41 25.87 -55.75
C PRO A 233 31.94 25.96 -55.54
N LEU A 234 32.42 25.37 -54.45
CA LEU A 234 33.82 24.97 -54.28
C LEU A 234 33.87 23.51 -53.83
N GLN A 235 34.62 22.69 -54.56
CA GLN A 235 34.88 21.29 -54.17
C GLN A 235 35.97 21.27 -53.10
N SER A 236 35.75 20.52 -52.02
CA SER A 236 36.79 20.15 -51.05
C SER A 236 36.85 18.64 -50.90
N THR A 237 37.80 18.01 -51.60
CA THR A 237 38.18 16.62 -51.32
C THR A 237 39.13 16.57 -50.14
N GLU A 238 38.93 15.56 -49.27
CA GLU A 238 39.75 15.10 -48.13
C GLU A 238 39.25 15.48 -46.71
N GLY A 239 39.16 14.46 -45.86
CA GLY A 239 38.75 14.54 -44.45
C GLY A 239 37.33 14.04 -44.17
N VAL A 240 37.18 12.95 -43.41
CA VAL A 240 35.87 12.55 -42.85
C VAL A 240 35.49 13.57 -41.77
N GLN A 241 34.35 14.23 -41.95
CA GLN A 241 34.02 15.47 -41.22
C GLN A 241 33.19 15.19 -39.96
N LEU A 242 32.02 14.58 -40.14
CA LEU A 242 31.14 14.04 -39.11
C LEU A 242 30.72 12.63 -39.55
N ARG A 243 30.69 11.67 -38.63
CA ARG A 243 30.46 10.25 -38.95
C ARG A 243 29.60 9.58 -37.89
N ILE A 244 28.71 8.66 -38.29
CA ILE A 244 28.18 7.66 -37.36
C ILE A 244 29.30 6.67 -37.03
N THR A 245 29.71 6.58 -35.76
CA THR A 245 30.84 5.74 -35.30
C THR A 245 30.41 4.42 -34.67
N GLU A 246 29.30 4.41 -33.94
CA GLU A 246 28.77 3.27 -33.20
C GLU A 246 27.24 3.36 -33.13
N PHE A 247 26.52 2.24 -33.14
CA PHE A 247 25.11 2.19 -32.73
C PHE A 247 24.77 0.85 -32.06
N MET A 248 23.66 0.79 -31.33
CA MET A 248 23.12 -0.47 -30.81
C MET A 248 21.59 -0.48 -30.88
N ALA A 249 21.04 -1.48 -31.58
CA ALA A 249 19.60 -1.66 -31.77
C ALA A 249 18.99 -2.83 -30.96
N ASP A 250 19.76 -3.55 -30.12
CA ASP A 250 19.21 -4.62 -29.27
C ASP A 250 19.77 -4.62 -27.84
N SER A 251 19.27 -3.68 -27.02
CA SER A 251 19.74 -3.48 -25.64
C SER A 251 18.93 -4.27 -24.60
N GLU A 252 19.56 -5.22 -23.88
CA GLU A 252 19.04 -5.74 -22.59
C GLU A 252 19.80 -5.17 -21.37
N THR A 253 20.97 -4.56 -21.58
CA THR A 253 21.85 -3.89 -20.61
C THR A 253 22.56 -2.71 -21.29
N GLY A 254 23.40 -1.97 -20.56
CA GLY A 254 24.17 -0.84 -21.11
C GLY A 254 23.53 0.53 -20.84
N LEU A 255 23.65 1.41 -21.83
CA LEU A 255 23.17 2.80 -21.79
C LEU A 255 21.64 2.88 -21.62
N VAL A 256 21.15 3.95 -21.01
CA VAL A 256 19.73 4.25 -20.87
C VAL A 256 19.44 5.71 -21.15
N ASP A 257 18.20 6.01 -21.52
CA ASP A 257 17.73 7.38 -21.66
C ASP A 257 17.57 8.10 -20.31
N GLU A 258 17.16 9.37 -20.37
CA GLU A 258 16.92 10.20 -19.19
C GLU A 258 15.76 9.70 -18.33
N GLU A 259 14.81 8.94 -18.90
CA GLU A 259 13.73 8.24 -18.20
C GLU A 259 14.20 6.94 -17.50
N GLY A 260 15.40 6.45 -17.82
CA GLY A 260 16.00 5.24 -17.27
C GLY A 260 15.49 3.95 -17.91
N GLU A 261 15.05 4.04 -19.18
CA GLU A 261 14.66 2.94 -20.04
C GLU A 261 15.81 2.55 -20.98
N LEU A 262 15.86 1.27 -21.36
CA LEU A 262 16.78 0.81 -22.41
C LEU A 262 16.11 1.15 -23.74
N VAL A 263 16.80 1.93 -24.55
CA VAL A 263 16.38 2.35 -25.90
C VAL A 263 17.55 2.18 -26.84
N ASP A 264 17.27 2.14 -28.13
CA ASP A 264 18.30 2.06 -29.17
C ASP A 264 18.99 3.42 -29.29
N TRP A 265 20.24 3.45 -29.75
CA TRP A 265 21.02 4.67 -29.85
C TRP A 265 22.05 4.64 -30.97
N VAL A 266 22.39 5.82 -31.47
CA VAL A 266 23.35 6.12 -32.53
C VAL A 266 24.35 7.13 -31.99
N GLU A 267 25.63 6.87 -32.21
CA GLU A 267 26.73 7.78 -31.89
C GLU A 267 27.24 8.49 -33.14
N ILE A 268 27.49 9.80 -33.03
CA ILE A 268 28.15 10.62 -34.04
C ILE A 268 29.42 11.23 -33.45
N HIS A 269 30.53 11.15 -34.17
CA HIS A 269 31.83 11.70 -33.76
C HIS A 269 32.32 12.77 -34.75
N ASN A 270 32.90 13.85 -34.20
CA ASN A 270 33.60 14.88 -34.96
C ASN A 270 35.10 14.52 -35.06
N HIS A 271 35.53 13.97 -36.19
CA HIS A 271 36.92 13.57 -36.41
C HIS A 271 37.87 14.76 -36.68
N LEU A 272 37.37 15.99 -36.76
CA LEU A 272 38.19 17.18 -37.05
C LEU A 272 38.81 17.81 -35.80
N SER A 273 39.87 18.58 -36.02
CA SER A 273 40.52 19.43 -35.01
C SER A 273 39.82 20.77 -34.75
N GLN A 274 38.52 20.89 -35.06
CA GLN A 274 37.73 22.12 -34.95
C GLN A 274 36.25 21.80 -34.65
N GLU A 275 35.53 22.73 -34.02
CA GLU A 275 34.08 22.61 -33.79
C GLU A 275 33.31 22.42 -35.11
N GLN A 276 32.32 21.55 -35.13
CA GLN A 276 31.34 21.40 -36.22
C GLN A 276 29.92 21.55 -35.67
N SER A 277 29.03 22.24 -36.41
CA SER A 277 27.59 22.27 -36.11
C SER A 277 26.84 21.22 -36.94
N LEU A 278 25.89 20.56 -36.28
CA LEU A 278 24.91 19.65 -36.87
C LEU A 278 23.63 20.37 -37.33
N GLU A 279 23.55 21.71 -37.27
CA GLU A 279 22.37 22.46 -37.72
C GLU A 279 21.98 22.07 -39.16
N ASN A 280 20.70 21.71 -39.37
CA ASN A 280 20.13 21.25 -40.64
C ASN A 280 20.69 19.91 -41.21
N TRP A 281 21.58 19.22 -40.51
CA TRP A 281 21.87 17.80 -40.78
C TRP A 281 20.66 16.92 -40.42
N SER A 282 20.66 15.65 -40.79
CA SER A 282 19.57 14.71 -40.49
C SER A 282 20.04 13.29 -40.23
N LEU A 283 19.36 12.54 -39.37
CA LEU A 283 19.45 11.07 -39.29
C LEU A 283 18.25 10.43 -40.00
N THR A 284 18.45 9.24 -40.55
CA THR A 284 17.38 8.47 -41.21
C THR A 284 17.58 6.95 -41.11
N ASP A 285 16.47 6.21 -40.97
CA ASP A 285 16.34 4.74 -41.12
C ASP A 285 15.87 4.31 -42.52
N SER A 286 15.82 5.25 -43.48
CA SER A 286 15.09 5.12 -44.74
C SER A 286 15.86 5.69 -45.96
N GLU A 287 16.18 4.82 -46.92
CA GLU A 287 16.70 5.19 -48.25
C GLU A 287 15.81 6.19 -49.02
N LYS A 288 14.52 6.32 -48.63
CA LYS A 288 13.50 7.09 -49.35
C LYS A 288 13.23 8.46 -48.72
N ASP A 289 13.76 8.71 -47.52
CA ASP A 289 13.61 9.98 -46.82
C ASP A 289 14.94 10.34 -46.13
N SER A 290 15.79 11.07 -46.83
CA SER A 290 17.10 11.49 -46.32
C SER A 290 17.02 12.62 -45.28
N ARG A 291 15.83 13.12 -44.93
CA ARG A 291 15.64 14.19 -43.92
C ARG A 291 14.60 13.84 -42.86
N GLN A 292 14.38 12.54 -42.63
CA GLN A 292 13.39 11.97 -41.73
C GLN A 292 13.42 12.58 -40.31
N TRP A 293 14.61 12.78 -39.73
CA TRP A 293 14.78 13.48 -38.45
C TRP A 293 15.92 14.50 -38.53
N VAL A 294 15.59 15.79 -38.37
CA VAL A 294 16.52 16.92 -38.54
C VAL A 294 17.11 17.34 -37.19
N PHE A 295 18.42 17.60 -37.15
CA PHE A 295 19.09 18.09 -35.95
C PHE A 295 18.76 19.58 -35.65
N PRO A 296 18.61 19.95 -34.36
CA PRO A 296 18.70 21.34 -33.90
C PRO A 296 20.16 21.87 -34.01
N ASP A 297 20.41 23.17 -33.75
CA ASP A 297 21.79 23.69 -33.63
C ASP A 297 22.48 23.06 -32.41
N VAL A 298 23.23 21.99 -32.69
CA VAL A 298 24.07 21.24 -31.76
C VAL A 298 25.48 21.30 -32.31
N ARG A 299 26.42 21.67 -31.46
CA ARG A 299 27.82 21.86 -31.80
C ARG A 299 28.65 20.81 -31.09
N LEU A 300 29.56 20.19 -31.84
CA LEU A 300 30.52 19.21 -31.33
C LEU A 300 31.92 19.78 -31.49
N GLY A 301 32.62 19.92 -30.38
CA GLY A 301 34.03 20.28 -30.33
C GLY A 301 34.93 19.26 -31.04
N ALA A 302 36.21 19.58 -31.12
CA ALA A 302 37.20 18.73 -31.78
C ALA A 302 37.34 17.37 -31.08
N GLY A 303 37.04 16.26 -31.77
CA GLY A 303 37.06 14.91 -31.19
C GLY A 303 35.90 14.61 -30.23
N GLU A 304 34.82 15.39 -30.23
CA GLU A 304 33.64 15.15 -29.40
C GLU A 304 32.67 14.13 -30.02
N TYR A 305 31.92 13.45 -29.14
CA TYR A 305 30.97 12.40 -29.44
C TYR A 305 29.57 12.81 -28.98
N LEU A 306 28.56 12.56 -29.82
CA LEU A 306 27.14 12.81 -29.54
C LEU A 306 26.38 11.49 -29.56
N ILE A 307 25.62 11.21 -28.49
CA ILE A 307 24.64 10.11 -28.49
C ILE A 307 23.25 10.68 -28.81
N VAL A 308 22.59 10.08 -29.81
CA VAL A 308 21.18 10.29 -30.15
C VAL A 308 20.42 9.01 -29.89
N PHE A 309 19.31 9.08 -29.15
CA PHE A 309 18.48 7.92 -28.84
C PHE A 309 17.46 7.65 -29.96
N ALA A 310 17.56 6.52 -30.65
CA ALA A 310 16.57 6.09 -31.65
C ALA A 310 15.36 5.45 -30.94
N SER A 311 14.52 6.29 -30.34
CA SER A 311 13.47 5.88 -29.41
C SER A 311 12.03 6.15 -29.88
N GLY A 312 11.85 6.84 -31.01
CA GLY A 312 10.55 7.30 -31.50
C GLY A 312 9.90 8.41 -30.65
N LYS A 313 10.66 9.08 -29.77
CA LYS A 313 10.16 10.14 -28.87
C LYS A 313 10.23 11.55 -29.44
N ASP A 314 10.91 11.75 -30.57
CA ASP A 314 11.07 13.00 -31.31
C ASP A 314 11.39 14.23 -30.43
N ARG A 315 12.61 14.24 -29.88
CA ARG A 315 13.12 15.30 -28.97
C ARG A 315 14.30 16.01 -29.60
N THR A 316 14.05 17.23 -30.06
CA THR A 316 14.97 18.10 -30.81
C THR A 316 15.42 19.33 -30.00
N ARG A 317 15.55 19.20 -28.67
CA ARG A 317 16.09 20.26 -27.80
C ARG A 317 17.59 20.08 -27.61
N ALA A 318 18.39 21.03 -28.10
CA ALA A 318 19.85 21.00 -27.97
C ALA A 318 20.37 21.02 -26.51
N ASP A 319 19.56 21.52 -25.56
CA ASP A 319 19.90 21.50 -24.12
C ASP A 319 19.50 20.20 -23.40
N GLN A 320 19.06 19.17 -24.13
CA GLN A 320 18.54 17.91 -23.58
C GLN A 320 19.01 16.71 -24.41
N PRO A 321 18.96 15.47 -23.87
CA PRO A 321 19.22 14.27 -24.65
C PRO A 321 18.30 14.20 -25.88
N LEU A 322 18.91 14.01 -27.04
CA LEU A 322 18.22 14.00 -28.33
C LEU A 322 17.56 12.64 -28.57
N HIS A 323 16.37 12.65 -29.16
CA HIS A 323 15.66 11.43 -29.55
C HIS A 323 15.10 11.56 -30.95
N THR A 324 15.31 10.55 -31.81
CA THR A 324 14.72 10.54 -33.16
C THR A 324 13.22 10.22 -33.12
N ASN A 325 12.54 10.42 -34.25
CA ASN A 325 11.16 10.02 -34.47
C ASN A 325 10.99 8.56 -34.93
N PHE A 326 12.08 7.77 -34.95
CA PHE A 326 12.11 6.34 -35.34
C PHE A 326 12.79 5.45 -34.28
N GLN A 327 12.76 4.13 -34.49
CA GLN A 327 13.44 3.10 -33.68
C GLN A 327 14.13 2.10 -34.61
N LEU A 328 15.26 1.54 -34.19
CA LEU A 328 16.10 0.73 -35.07
C LEU A 328 15.64 -0.73 -35.19
N LYS A 329 15.62 -1.28 -36.40
CA LYS A 329 15.21 -2.68 -36.66
C LYS A 329 16.36 -3.64 -36.37
N LYS A 330 16.16 -4.49 -35.35
CA LYS A 330 17.03 -5.62 -34.97
C LYS A 330 17.33 -6.61 -36.12
N GLY A 331 16.52 -6.59 -37.17
CA GLY A 331 16.69 -7.40 -38.38
C GLY A 331 17.81 -6.93 -39.32
N GLY A 332 18.23 -5.66 -39.21
CA GLY A 332 18.94 -4.93 -40.26
C GLY A 332 18.01 -3.91 -40.94
N GLU A 333 18.53 -2.73 -41.28
CA GLU A 333 17.92 -1.70 -42.13
C GLU A 333 18.98 -0.68 -42.60
N TYR A 334 18.57 0.35 -43.35
CA TYR A 334 19.42 1.50 -43.69
C TYR A 334 19.71 2.39 -42.46
N LEU A 335 20.91 2.97 -42.34
CA LEU A 335 21.20 3.98 -41.33
C LEU A 335 22.24 4.99 -41.85
N SER A 336 21.84 6.26 -41.96
CA SER A 336 22.67 7.33 -42.52
C SER A 336 22.53 8.65 -41.76
N LEU A 337 23.64 9.40 -41.74
CA LEU A 337 23.71 10.81 -41.40
C LEU A 337 23.76 11.61 -42.70
N THR A 338 22.81 12.51 -42.93
CA THR A 338 22.71 13.34 -44.15
C THR A 338 23.05 14.79 -43.84
N SER A 339 23.88 15.42 -44.67
CA SER A 339 24.32 16.82 -44.52
C SER A 339 23.33 17.82 -45.13
N PRO A 340 23.43 19.14 -44.81
CA PRO A 340 22.46 20.14 -45.27
C PRO A 340 22.37 20.31 -46.80
N ASN A 341 23.41 19.91 -47.54
CA ASN A 341 23.47 19.88 -49.02
C ASN A 341 22.94 18.57 -49.63
N GLY A 342 22.55 17.57 -48.81
CA GLY A 342 21.95 16.31 -49.24
C GLY A 342 22.90 15.13 -49.45
N GLU A 343 24.19 15.28 -49.15
CA GLU A 343 25.15 14.16 -49.18
C GLU A 343 24.87 13.21 -48.01
N SER A 344 24.98 11.90 -48.22
CA SER A 344 24.58 10.88 -47.24
C SER A 344 25.76 10.02 -46.82
N PHE A 345 26.02 10.01 -45.50
CA PHE A 345 27.09 9.30 -44.83
C PHE A 345 26.48 8.11 -44.09
N GLY A 346 26.17 7.06 -44.85
CA GLY A 346 25.74 5.76 -44.32
C GLY A 346 26.81 5.12 -43.44
N ILE A 347 26.41 4.41 -42.38
CA ILE A 347 27.37 3.55 -41.65
C ILE A 347 27.82 2.37 -42.53
N VAL A 348 26.94 1.90 -43.40
CA VAL A 348 27.18 0.95 -44.49
C VAL A 348 26.52 1.47 -45.78
N GLU A 349 26.87 0.88 -46.93
CA GLU A 349 26.35 1.31 -48.24
C GLU A 349 24.87 0.98 -48.49
N THR A 350 24.30 0.03 -47.75
CA THR A 350 22.89 -0.43 -47.87
C THR A 350 22.29 -0.69 -46.48
N GLU A 351 21.99 -1.95 -46.12
CA GLU A 351 21.42 -2.31 -44.82
C GLU A 351 22.51 -2.82 -43.86
N TYR A 352 22.48 -2.39 -42.60
CA TYR A 352 23.35 -2.93 -41.55
C TYR A 352 22.93 -4.37 -41.19
N PRO A 353 23.86 -5.24 -40.73
CA PRO A 353 23.54 -6.64 -40.48
C PRO A 353 22.61 -6.82 -39.26
N LYS A 354 21.83 -7.91 -39.27
CA LYS A 354 21.00 -8.33 -38.13
C LYS A 354 21.80 -8.30 -36.82
N GLN A 355 21.29 -7.57 -35.84
CA GLN A 355 22.02 -7.18 -34.63
C GLN A 355 22.02 -8.28 -33.54
N GLU A 356 23.07 -8.30 -32.70
CA GLU A 356 23.22 -9.19 -31.54
C GLU A 356 22.87 -8.45 -30.23
N THR A 357 22.21 -9.13 -29.29
CA THR A 357 21.75 -8.52 -28.04
C THR A 357 22.91 -8.09 -27.13
N ASN A 358 22.96 -6.80 -26.78
CA ASN A 358 24.04 -6.11 -26.06
C ASN A 358 25.37 -5.97 -26.82
N VAL A 359 25.34 -6.13 -28.14
CA VAL A 359 26.49 -5.91 -29.01
C VAL A 359 26.18 -4.72 -29.91
N SER A 360 27.10 -3.78 -29.99
CA SER A 360 27.02 -2.64 -30.89
C SER A 360 27.71 -2.93 -32.22
N PHE A 361 27.35 -2.17 -33.24
CA PHE A 361 27.93 -2.21 -34.57
C PHE A 361 28.53 -0.84 -34.88
N GLY A 362 29.78 -0.81 -35.33
CA GLY A 362 30.56 0.42 -35.43
C GLY A 362 31.92 0.19 -36.06
N PHE A 363 32.74 1.24 -36.16
CA PHE A 363 34.08 1.13 -36.76
C PHE A 363 35.10 0.61 -35.73
N PRO A 364 35.62 -0.62 -35.89
CA PRO A 364 36.46 -1.24 -34.87
C PRO A 364 37.86 -0.62 -34.87
N VAL A 365 38.47 -0.50 -33.69
CA VAL A 365 39.81 0.10 -33.53
C VAL A 365 40.87 -0.96 -33.26
N ALA A 366 42.01 -0.85 -33.93
CA ALA A 366 43.17 -1.71 -33.76
C ALA A 366 43.98 -1.36 -32.49
N ALA A 367 44.85 -2.28 -32.05
CA ALA A 367 45.64 -2.10 -30.81
C ALA A 367 46.65 -0.93 -30.85
N ASP A 368 46.99 -0.42 -32.04
CA ASP A 368 47.79 0.79 -32.25
C ASP A 368 46.97 2.10 -32.21
N GLY A 369 45.64 1.99 -32.07
CA GLY A 369 44.70 3.10 -32.05
C GLY A 369 44.11 3.47 -33.43
N THR A 370 44.44 2.75 -34.50
CA THR A 370 43.91 2.99 -35.86
C THR A 370 42.46 2.52 -36.00
N GLU A 371 41.58 3.37 -36.54
CA GLU A 371 40.18 3.00 -36.83
C GLU A 371 40.06 2.19 -38.13
N GLY A 372 39.18 1.18 -38.11
CA GLY A 372 38.87 0.32 -39.25
C GLY A 372 38.14 1.05 -40.38
N LYS A 373 38.40 0.63 -41.62
CA LYS A 373 37.80 1.24 -42.82
C LYS A 373 36.33 0.85 -43.03
N SER A 374 35.95 -0.33 -42.56
CA SER A 374 34.60 -0.89 -42.63
C SER A 374 34.07 -1.12 -41.21
N PRO A 375 32.76 -1.01 -40.96
CA PRO A 375 32.20 -1.29 -39.64
C PRO A 375 32.07 -2.79 -39.43
N ASP A 376 32.03 -3.21 -38.17
CA ASP A 376 31.82 -4.58 -37.75
C ASP A 376 31.12 -4.59 -36.39
N PHE A 377 30.76 -5.78 -35.88
CA PHE A 377 30.38 -5.92 -34.49
C PHE A 377 31.57 -5.63 -33.58
N LEU A 378 31.35 -4.81 -32.57
CA LEU A 378 32.39 -4.42 -31.60
C LEU A 378 32.50 -5.45 -30.48
N ALA A 379 33.70 -5.60 -29.91
CA ALA A 379 33.94 -6.54 -28.80
C ALA A 379 33.01 -6.26 -27.60
N PHE A 380 32.77 -4.97 -27.29
CA PHE A 380 31.74 -4.49 -26.38
C PHE A 380 31.42 -3.01 -26.63
N PRO A 381 30.22 -2.51 -26.23
CA PRO A 381 29.82 -1.15 -26.55
C PRO A 381 30.57 -0.04 -25.80
N THR A 382 30.73 1.10 -26.46
CA THR A 382 31.64 2.19 -26.08
C THR A 382 31.05 3.62 -26.06
N PRO A 383 29.73 3.84 -25.87
CA PRO A 383 29.09 5.13 -26.13
C PRO A 383 29.76 6.33 -25.42
N GLY A 384 30.06 7.36 -26.21
CA GLY A 384 30.77 8.58 -25.81
C GLY A 384 32.29 8.42 -25.74
N ARG A 385 32.86 7.38 -26.36
CA ARG A 385 34.30 7.03 -26.30
C ARG A 385 34.75 6.35 -27.58
N ARG A 386 36.07 6.27 -27.78
CA ARG A 386 36.68 5.52 -28.88
C ARG A 386 36.27 4.04 -28.84
N ASN A 387 35.83 3.52 -29.98
CA ASN A 387 35.40 2.14 -30.20
C ASN A 387 36.40 1.07 -29.75
N THR A 388 35.87 -0.12 -29.43
CA THR A 388 36.68 -1.34 -29.23
C THR A 388 37.08 -1.99 -30.56
N THR A 389 37.88 -3.06 -30.49
CA THR A 389 38.27 -3.84 -31.68
C THR A 389 37.17 -4.82 -32.12
N THR A 390 37.32 -5.42 -33.30
CA THR A 390 36.36 -6.38 -33.88
C THR A 390 36.02 -7.54 -32.94
N ARG A 391 34.74 -7.91 -32.92
CA ARG A 391 34.19 -9.04 -32.17
C ARG A 391 34.68 -10.38 -32.70
N LEU A 392 35.47 -11.07 -31.89
CA LEU A 392 35.89 -12.47 -32.06
C LEU A 392 35.02 -13.44 -31.24
N GLY A 393 34.33 -12.95 -30.21
CA GLY A 393 33.40 -13.75 -29.40
C GLY A 393 33.10 -13.18 -28.01
N ALA A 394 32.76 -14.07 -27.07
CA ALA A 394 32.57 -13.76 -25.66
C ALA A 394 33.39 -14.72 -24.79
N LEU A 395 33.85 -14.22 -23.63
CA LEU A 395 34.59 -15.03 -22.66
C LEU A 395 33.66 -15.85 -21.75
N SER A 396 34.20 -16.97 -21.26
CA SER A 396 33.64 -17.78 -20.18
C SER A 396 33.65 -17.01 -18.84
N GLU A 397 32.79 -17.38 -17.90
CA GLU A 397 32.79 -16.75 -16.57
C GLU A 397 34.05 -17.14 -15.76
N ILE A 398 34.75 -16.14 -15.21
CA ILE A 398 35.87 -16.36 -14.29
C ILE A 398 35.41 -17.02 -12.99
N LYS A 399 36.29 -17.78 -12.34
CA LYS A 399 36.01 -18.45 -11.06
C LYS A 399 36.97 -17.96 -9.98
N LEU A 400 36.39 -17.46 -8.90
CA LEU A 400 37.05 -17.18 -7.63
C LEU A 400 37.02 -18.47 -6.79
N SER A 401 38.15 -18.85 -6.17
CA SER A 401 38.27 -20.15 -5.48
C SER A 401 37.39 -20.29 -4.24
N GLN A 402 36.97 -19.18 -3.62
CA GLN A 402 36.09 -19.17 -2.46
C GLN A 402 34.69 -18.60 -2.78
N PRO A 403 33.63 -19.13 -2.16
CA PRO A 403 32.31 -18.51 -2.16
C PRO A 403 32.31 -17.27 -1.25
N HIS A 404 31.28 -16.43 -1.40
CA HIS A 404 31.00 -15.36 -0.45
C HIS A 404 30.50 -15.92 0.88
N GLY A 405 30.53 -15.14 1.96
CA GLY A 405 30.10 -15.62 3.27
C GLY A 405 30.57 -14.80 4.46
N LEU A 406 30.28 -15.35 5.65
CA LEU A 406 30.89 -14.92 6.91
C LEU A 406 32.07 -15.84 7.26
N PHE A 407 33.22 -15.26 7.61
CA PHE A 407 34.49 -15.94 7.82
C PHE A 407 35.04 -15.72 9.23
N LYS A 408 35.87 -16.66 9.69
CA LYS A 408 36.56 -16.63 11.00
C LYS A 408 38.09 -16.78 10.89
N THR A 409 38.60 -17.13 9.71
CA THR A 409 40.00 -17.47 9.46
C THR A 409 40.41 -16.92 8.10
N PRO A 410 41.58 -16.28 7.97
CA PRO A 410 42.14 -15.88 6.69
C PRO A 410 42.25 -17.02 5.68
N PHE A 411 42.29 -16.68 4.39
CA PHE A 411 42.51 -17.62 3.30
C PHE A 411 43.14 -16.94 2.08
N THR A 412 43.88 -17.70 1.29
CA THR A 412 44.36 -17.26 -0.02
C THR A 412 43.27 -17.44 -1.07
N LEU A 413 42.98 -16.38 -1.82
CA LEU A 413 42.01 -16.35 -2.91
C LEU A 413 42.71 -16.52 -4.26
N GLU A 414 42.38 -17.60 -4.97
CA GLU A 414 42.84 -17.85 -6.33
C GLU A 414 41.75 -17.43 -7.33
N VAL A 415 42.16 -17.10 -8.55
CA VAL A 415 41.23 -16.81 -9.66
C VAL A 415 41.64 -17.57 -10.91
N SER A 416 40.65 -18.08 -11.65
CA SER A 416 40.87 -18.83 -12.89
C SER A 416 39.89 -18.42 -13.99
N ALA A 417 40.33 -18.52 -15.23
CA ALA A 417 39.50 -18.44 -16.44
C ALA A 417 39.68 -19.76 -17.22
N SER A 418 38.66 -20.25 -17.93
CA SER A 418 38.80 -21.41 -18.81
C SER A 418 39.36 -21.08 -20.19
N ASP A 419 39.29 -19.81 -20.58
CA ASP A 419 39.83 -19.32 -21.86
C ASP A 419 41.27 -18.82 -21.66
N GLY A 420 42.15 -19.10 -22.63
CA GLY A 420 43.53 -18.61 -22.60
C GLY A 420 43.61 -17.08 -22.73
N ASP A 421 44.71 -16.49 -22.25
CA ASP A 421 45.07 -15.08 -22.41
C ASP A 421 44.01 -14.07 -21.90
N VAL A 422 43.30 -14.42 -20.82
CA VAL A 422 42.35 -13.53 -20.15
C VAL A 422 43.04 -12.74 -19.04
N THR A 423 43.11 -11.42 -19.20
CA THR A 423 43.55 -10.49 -18.14
C THR A 423 42.41 -10.27 -17.16
N ILE A 424 42.54 -10.75 -15.92
CA ILE A 424 41.54 -10.50 -14.88
C ILE A 424 41.81 -9.14 -14.21
N ARG A 425 40.78 -8.31 -14.10
CA ARG A 425 40.80 -6.98 -13.47
C ARG A 425 39.89 -6.98 -12.24
N TYR A 426 40.26 -6.27 -11.18
CA TYR A 426 39.46 -6.26 -9.93
C TYR A 426 39.39 -4.90 -9.22
N THR A 427 38.39 -4.75 -8.36
CA THR A 427 38.19 -3.64 -7.42
C THR A 427 37.72 -4.18 -6.06
N ILE A 428 37.93 -3.40 -4.99
CA ILE A 428 37.59 -3.77 -3.60
C ILE A 428 36.77 -2.70 -2.84
N ASP A 429 36.48 -1.58 -3.49
CA ASP A 429 35.78 -0.40 -2.96
C ASP A 429 34.28 -0.37 -3.32
N GLY A 430 33.78 -1.42 -3.97
CA GLY A 430 32.41 -1.53 -4.49
C GLY A 430 32.24 -0.99 -5.93
N SER A 431 33.21 -0.30 -6.51
CA SER A 431 33.16 0.17 -7.91
C SER A 431 33.21 -0.99 -8.92
N LYS A 432 32.86 -0.75 -10.18
CA LYS A 432 32.96 -1.76 -11.25
C LYS A 432 34.41 -1.86 -11.78
N PRO A 433 35.02 -3.06 -11.82
CA PRO A 433 36.30 -3.24 -12.48
C PRO A 433 36.20 -2.92 -13.97
N ASN A 434 37.19 -2.19 -14.45
CA ASN A 434 37.35 -1.76 -15.84
C ASN A 434 38.79 -2.01 -16.33
N GLU A 435 39.09 -1.57 -17.55
CA GLU A 435 40.36 -1.82 -18.24
C GLU A 435 41.57 -1.17 -17.56
N SER A 436 41.38 -0.11 -16.76
CA SER A 436 42.44 0.55 -15.99
C SER A 436 42.55 0.08 -14.53
N SER A 437 41.58 -0.70 -14.03
CA SER A 437 41.61 -1.27 -12.67
C SER A 437 42.84 -2.20 -12.48
N PRO A 438 43.29 -2.45 -11.24
CA PRO A 438 44.37 -3.40 -10.97
C PRO A 438 44.15 -4.77 -11.63
N VAL A 439 45.24 -5.38 -12.11
CA VAL A 439 45.26 -6.76 -12.60
C VAL A 439 45.30 -7.72 -11.40
N LEU A 440 44.65 -8.87 -11.54
CA LEU A 440 44.67 -9.96 -10.57
C LEU A 440 45.32 -11.19 -11.20
N ASP A 441 46.66 -11.19 -11.22
CA ASP A 441 47.52 -12.22 -11.81
C ASP A 441 48.27 -13.08 -10.77
N GLN A 442 48.18 -12.71 -9.48
CA GLN A 442 48.64 -13.50 -8.33
C GLN A 442 47.45 -13.84 -7.41
N PRO A 443 47.54 -14.91 -6.60
CA PRO A 443 46.58 -15.13 -5.52
C PRO A 443 46.59 -13.97 -4.51
N LEU A 444 45.43 -13.69 -3.92
CA LEU A 444 45.24 -12.57 -2.98
C LEU A 444 44.91 -13.11 -1.58
N ASP A 445 45.72 -12.80 -0.58
CA ASP A 445 45.42 -13.19 0.80
C ASP A 445 44.30 -12.31 1.40
N ILE A 446 43.20 -12.96 1.76
CA ILE A 446 42.03 -12.34 2.38
C ILE A 446 42.16 -12.53 3.90
N GLU A 447 42.91 -11.64 4.53
CA GLU A 447 43.09 -11.59 5.99
C GLU A 447 41.92 -10.88 6.70
N HIS A 448 41.27 -9.95 6.00
CA HIS A 448 40.21 -9.09 6.51
C HIS A 448 39.02 -8.98 5.55
N THR A 449 37.93 -8.43 6.06
CA THR A 449 36.68 -8.19 5.34
C THR A 449 36.90 -7.45 4.03
N THR A 450 36.64 -8.12 2.92
CA THR A 450 36.93 -7.67 1.55
C THR A 450 35.72 -7.93 0.64
N VAL A 451 35.29 -6.91 -0.11
CA VAL A 451 34.21 -7.02 -1.11
C VAL A 451 34.82 -6.91 -2.50
N ILE A 452 35.28 -8.05 -3.03
CA ILE A 452 35.94 -8.09 -4.34
C ILE A 452 34.91 -8.10 -5.47
N ARG A 453 35.19 -7.33 -6.52
CA ARG A 453 34.47 -7.36 -7.79
C ARG A 453 35.49 -7.57 -8.91
N ALA A 454 35.40 -8.70 -9.61
CA ALA A 454 36.38 -9.12 -10.61
C ALA A 454 35.73 -9.34 -11.98
N ARG A 455 36.50 -9.11 -13.06
CA ARG A 455 36.07 -9.27 -14.45
C ARG A 455 37.23 -9.66 -15.36
N GLY A 456 37.03 -10.64 -16.25
CA GLY A 456 38.02 -11.06 -17.24
C GLY A 456 37.92 -10.24 -18.54
N TYR A 457 39.07 -9.89 -19.10
CA TYR A 457 39.24 -9.09 -20.32
C TYR A 457 40.14 -9.79 -21.34
N LYS A 458 39.79 -9.75 -22.64
CA LYS A 458 40.66 -10.19 -23.74
C LYS A 458 40.38 -9.34 -24.99
N PRO A 459 41.39 -8.86 -25.74
CA PRO A 459 41.18 -8.11 -26.98
C PRO A 459 40.31 -8.88 -27.97
N GLY A 460 39.28 -8.23 -28.49
CA GLY A 460 38.31 -8.81 -29.43
C GLY A 460 37.14 -9.58 -28.78
N TYR A 461 37.14 -9.79 -27.46
CA TYR A 461 36.07 -10.51 -26.77
C TYR A 461 35.25 -9.60 -25.86
N SER A 462 33.95 -9.89 -25.73
CA SER A 462 33.15 -9.28 -24.66
C SER A 462 33.73 -9.68 -23.30
N PRO A 463 34.04 -8.72 -22.40
CA PRO A 463 34.58 -9.04 -21.09
C PRO A 463 33.49 -9.64 -20.20
N THR A 464 33.89 -10.54 -19.30
CA THR A 464 33.01 -11.47 -18.58
C THR A 464 31.89 -10.76 -17.79
N PRO A 465 30.88 -11.49 -17.30
CA PRO A 465 30.10 -11.00 -16.16
C PRO A 465 31.02 -10.57 -15.01
N ILE A 466 30.64 -9.51 -14.29
CA ILE A 466 31.36 -9.08 -13.07
C ILE A 466 30.99 -10.06 -11.95
N VAL A 467 31.94 -10.89 -11.54
CA VAL A 467 31.79 -11.74 -10.37
C VAL A 467 32.02 -10.89 -9.13
N THR A 468 31.02 -10.79 -8.27
CA THR A 468 31.14 -10.11 -6.96
C THR A 468 31.16 -11.16 -5.85
N ARG A 469 32.03 -10.97 -4.86
CA ARG A 469 32.08 -11.78 -3.63
C ARG A 469 32.34 -10.88 -2.42
N SER A 470 31.44 -10.93 -1.46
CA SER A 470 31.67 -10.38 -0.12
C SER A 470 32.21 -11.46 0.81
N TYR A 471 33.46 -11.30 1.25
CA TYR A 471 34.04 -12.08 2.34
C TYR A 471 34.00 -11.21 3.59
N ILE A 472 33.08 -11.49 4.52
CA ILE A 472 32.88 -10.66 5.72
C ILE A 472 33.47 -11.37 6.93
N PHE A 473 34.30 -10.67 7.70
CA PHE A 473 34.87 -11.14 8.96
C PHE A 473 34.29 -10.26 10.07
N PRO A 474 33.20 -10.67 10.75
CA PRO A 474 32.47 -9.78 11.67
C PRO A 474 33.30 -9.21 12.83
N ALA A 475 34.44 -9.83 13.15
CA ALA A 475 35.36 -9.35 14.17
C ALA A 475 36.07 -8.04 13.80
N ASP A 476 36.48 -7.86 12.52
CA ASP A 476 37.09 -6.59 12.06
C ASP A 476 36.12 -5.43 12.27
N ARG A 477 34.87 -5.67 11.89
CA ARG A 477 33.78 -4.68 11.77
C ARG A 477 33.32 -4.12 13.11
N ILE A 478 33.87 -4.62 14.22
CA ILE A 478 33.67 -4.09 15.57
C ILE A 478 34.49 -2.80 15.77
N ASP A 479 35.69 -2.71 15.21
CA ASP A 479 36.60 -1.56 15.38
C ASP A 479 36.70 -0.67 14.13
N ASP A 480 36.04 -1.05 13.03
CA ASP A 480 35.72 -0.17 11.89
C ASP A 480 35.26 1.21 12.39
N SER A 481 35.99 2.26 12.01
CA SER A 481 35.66 3.64 12.36
C SER A 481 35.42 3.87 13.86
N ALA A 482 36.23 3.27 14.74
CA ALA A 482 36.11 3.43 16.20
C ALA A 482 36.24 4.88 16.70
N ASP A 483 36.87 5.76 15.93
CA ASP A 483 36.91 7.22 16.12
C ASP A 483 35.64 7.95 15.62
N GLY A 484 34.79 7.24 14.88
CA GLY A 484 33.59 7.73 14.23
C GLY A 484 33.77 8.20 12.78
N LEU A 485 35.01 8.34 12.30
CA LEU A 485 35.31 8.94 10.99
C LEU A 485 34.92 8.03 9.82
N PRO A 486 34.68 8.58 8.61
CA PRO A 486 34.43 7.76 7.43
C PRO A 486 35.57 6.79 7.12
N PRO A 487 35.25 5.57 6.63
CA PRO A 487 36.18 4.73 5.89
C PRO A 487 36.74 5.44 4.65
N ALA A 488 37.76 4.85 4.02
CA ALA A 488 38.26 5.32 2.73
C ALA A 488 37.14 5.36 1.68
N ASN A 489 37.14 6.39 0.83
CA ASN A 489 36.14 6.66 -0.23
C ASN A 489 34.70 6.91 0.26
N TYR A 490 34.50 7.08 1.57
CA TYR A 490 33.22 7.47 2.18
C TYR A 490 33.29 8.92 2.69
N PRO A 491 32.22 9.73 2.61
CA PRO A 491 32.25 11.11 3.09
C PRO A 491 31.86 11.25 4.56
N TYR A 492 32.33 12.33 5.20
CA TYR A 492 32.01 12.69 6.58
C TYR A 492 30.60 13.26 6.76
N GLU A 493 30.06 13.91 5.72
CA GLU A 493 28.72 14.49 5.68
C GLU A 493 27.96 13.99 4.44
N TRP A 494 26.66 13.78 4.56
CA TRP A 494 25.77 13.62 3.39
C TRP A 494 24.34 14.06 3.72
N GLY A 495 23.64 14.60 2.72
CA GLY A 495 22.29 15.12 2.89
C GLY A 495 22.27 16.37 3.77
N ALA A 496 21.94 16.23 5.06
CA ALA A 496 21.82 17.37 5.98
C ALA A 496 22.44 17.13 7.36
N GLY A 497 23.47 16.29 7.45
CA GLY A 497 24.16 16.04 8.72
C GLY A 497 25.53 15.37 8.57
N LYS A 498 26.32 15.54 9.62
CA LYS A 498 27.53 14.77 9.90
C LYS A 498 27.16 13.34 10.27
N SER A 499 28.00 12.41 9.88
CA SER A 499 27.75 10.98 10.04
C SER A 499 28.86 10.29 10.82
N ASN A 500 28.47 9.33 11.65
CA ASN A 500 29.38 8.47 12.37
C ASN A 500 29.27 7.03 11.88
N TYR A 501 30.41 6.41 11.58
CA TYR A 501 30.50 5.08 10.97
C TYR A 501 30.73 3.94 11.97
N GLY A 502 31.29 4.25 13.14
CA GLY A 502 31.61 3.26 14.17
C GLY A 502 30.41 2.74 14.95
N MET A 503 30.71 1.81 15.86
CA MET A 503 29.78 1.37 16.90
C MET A 503 30.02 2.13 18.22
N ASP A 504 29.12 2.00 19.20
CA ASP A 504 29.29 2.60 20.53
C ASP A 504 30.57 2.05 21.21
N ALA A 505 31.58 2.90 21.37
CA ALA A 505 32.86 2.54 21.98
C ALA A 505 32.73 2.02 23.43
N GLY A 506 31.61 2.28 24.12
CA GLY A 506 31.30 1.69 25.42
C GLY A 506 30.92 0.19 25.35
N ILE A 507 30.60 -0.31 24.15
CA ILE A 507 30.39 -1.73 23.84
C ILE A 507 31.67 -2.35 23.29
N THR A 508 32.29 -1.75 22.26
CA THR A 508 33.40 -2.38 21.51
C THR A 508 34.69 -2.54 22.33
N SER A 509 34.97 -1.57 23.20
CA SER A 509 36.13 -1.55 24.12
C SER A 509 35.93 -2.37 25.39
N ASN A 510 34.71 -2.87 25.67
CA ASN A 510 34.42 -3.65 26.87
C ASN A 510 34.44 -5.15 26.52
N PRO A 511 35.37 -5.98 27.04
CA PRO A 511 35.52 -7.37 26.61
C PRO A 511 34.22 -8.20 26.67
N LYS A 512 33.42 -8.03 27.72
CA LYS A 512 32.14 -8.76 27.90
C LYS A 512 31.08 -8.34 26.88
N TYR A 513 31.02 -7.05 26.53
CA TYR A 513 30.07 -6.57 25.52
C TYR A 513 30.60 -6.80 24.10
N ARG A 514 31.92 -6.85 23.89
CA ARG A 514 32.57 -7.20 22.64
C ARG A 514 32.29 -8.66 22.25
N GLU A 515 32.39 -9.58 23.20
CA GLU A 515 32.03 -11.00 23.01
C GLU A 515 30.56 -11.13 22.58
N LYS A 516 29.62 -10.55 23.34
CA LYS A 516 28.20 -10.54 22.98
C LYS A 516 27.90 -9.84 21.64
N LEU A 517 28.64 -8.79 21.29
CA LEU A 517 28.53 -8.12 19.98
C LEU A 517 28.95 -9.05 18.85
N LEU A 518 30.05 -9.80 19.03
CA LEU A 518 30.47 -10.80 18.04
C LEU A 518 29.38 -11.87 17.88
N GLU A 519 28.87 -12.46 18.97
CA GLU A 519 27.74 -13.41 18.92
C GLU A 519 26.54 -12.83 18.14
N ALA A 520 26.12 -11.60 18.47
CA ALA A 520 25.00 -10.93 17.83
C ALA A 520 25.18 -10.71 16.32
N LEU A 521 26.42 -10.48 15.84
CA LEU A 521 26.74 -10.35 14.42
C LEU A 521 26.65 -11.68 13.65
N TRP A 522 26.71 -12.84 14.32
CA TRP A 522 26.49 -14.17 13.73
C TRP A 522 25.05 -14.69 13.92
N ALA A 523 24.25 -14.09 14.80
CA ALA A 523 22.95 -14.62 15.22
C ALA A 523 21.86 -14.71 14.13
N ILE A 524 21.93 -13.88 13.08
CA ILE A 524 21.01 -13.94 11.93
C ILE A 524 21.75 -13.83 10.59
N PRO A 525 21.20 -14.38 9.48
CA PRO A 525 21.85 -14.33 8.17
C PRO A 525 21.98 -12.89 7.66
N SER A 526 22.94 -12.67 6.77
CA SER A 526 23.41 -11.34 6.38
C SER A 526 23.21 -11.05 4.89
N TYR A 527 22.81 -9.83 4.54
CA TYR A 527 23.02 -9.30 3.19
C TYR A 527 24.31 -8.49 3.11
N SER A 528 24.93 -8.47 1.93
CA SER A 528 25.94 -7.49 1.54
C SER A 528 25.50 -6.76 0.26
N ILE A 529 25.79 -5.46 0.18
CA ILE A 529 25.62 -4.64 -1.03
C ILE A 529 27.02 -4.22 -1.50
N ALA A 530 27.33 -4.43 -2.77
CA ALA A 530 28.51 -3.85 -3.41
C ALA A 530 28.08 -2.80 -4.45
N ILE A 531 28.51 -1.55 -4.28
CA ILE A 531 28.05 -0.38 -5.06
C ILE A 531 29.15 0.71 -5.10
N GLU A 532 29.26 1.46 -6.21
CA GLU A 532 30.11 2.68 -6.22
C GLU A 532 29.70 3.63 -5.07
N PRO A 533 30.66 4.14 -4.26
CA PRO A 533 30.35 5.11 -3.20
C PRO A 533 29.65 6.40 -3.71
N GLU A 534 29.99 6.87 -4.91
CA GLU A 534 29.32 8.01 -5.56
C GLU A 534 27.81 7.80 -5.72
N ASN A 535 27.39 6.59 -6.12
CA ASN A 535 25.98 6.22 -6.28
C ASN A 535 25.22 6.19 -4.94
N LEU A 536 25.93 6.17 -3.81
CA LEU A 536 25.37 6.41 -2.47
C LEU A 536 25.40 7.89 -2.09
N PHE A 537 26.54 8.59 -2.19
CA PHE A 537 26.73 9.86 -1.48
C PHE A 537 27.02 11.12 -2.31
N SER A 538 27.28 11.03 -3.61
CA SER A 538 27.55 12.22 -4.44
C SER A 538 26.32 13.13 -4.57
N ASP A 539 26.53 14.44 -4.72
CA ASP A 539 25.44 15.38 -4.99
C ASP A 539 24.83 15.23 -6.40
N GLU A 540 25.52 14.55 -7.32
CA GLU A 540 25.04 14.30 -8.68
C GLU A 540 24.22 13.01 -8.80
N THR A 541 24.62 11.93 -8.11
CA THR A 541 23.99 10.60 -8.26
C THR A 541 23.60 9.92 -6.95
N GLY A 542 24.04 10.40 -5.79
CA GLY A 542 23.94 9.73 -4.50
C GLY A 542 22.52 9.56 -3.96
N ILE A 543 22.08 8.31 -3.74
CA ILE A 543 20.75 8.01 -3.18
C ILE A 543 20.59 8.33 -1.69
N TYR A 544 21.68 8.55 -0.95
CA TYR A 544 21.65 9.07 0.43
C TYR A 544 21.59 10.59 0.47
N ALA A 545 22.45 11.28 -0.31
CA ALA A 545 22.36 12.72 -0.50
C ALA A 545 20.93 13.12 -0.94
N HIS A 546 20.37 12.34 -1.87
CA HIS A 546 19.02 12.54 -2.42
C HIS A 546 18.02 11.45 -2.01
N ALA A 547 17.95 11.12 -0.71
CA ALA A 547 16.99 10.14 -0.18
C ALA A 547 15.52 10.38 -0.58
N GLY A 548 15.17 11.64 -0.93
CA GLY A 548 13.86 12.03 -1.45
C GLY A 548 13.52 11.54 -2.88
N TRP A 549 14.49 11.16 -3.70
CA TRP A 549 14.28 10.77 -5.11
C TRP A 549 13.40 9.52 -5.29
N HIS A 550 12.77 9.41 -6.47
CA HIS A 550 11.86 8.31 -6.81
C HIS A 550 11.79 8.03 -8.31
N GLY A 551 11.11 6.96 -8.71
CA GLY A 551 11.01 6.52 -10.12
C GLY A 551 12.28 5.83 -10.61
N ARG A 552 12.33 5.51 -11.91
CA ARG A 552 13.48 4.83 -12.54
C ARG A 552 14.78 5.61 -12.39
N LYS A 553 14.74 6.95 -12.57
CA LYS A 553 15.89 7.87 -12.43
C LYS A 553 16.60 7.77 -11.06
N ALA A 554 15.92 7.27 -10.03
CA ALA A 554 16.45 7.10 -8.68
C ALA A 554 17.07 5.71 -8.41
N GLU A 555 17.01 4.76 -9.35
CA GLU A 555 17.57 3.40 -9.19
C GLU A 555 19.07 3.41 -9.57
N ARG A 556 19.90 2.73 -8.77
CA ARG A 556 21.36 2.60 -8.95
C ARG A 556 21.77 1.14 -9.10
N ASN A 557 22.80 0.89 -9.89
CA ASN A 557 23.28 -0.48 -10.12
C ASN A 557 24.17 -0.95 -8.95
N CYS A 558 23.79 -2.05 -8.31
CA CYS A 558 24.59 -2.70 -7.26
C CYS A 558 24.60 -4.22 -7.44
N SER A 559 25.60 -4.89 -6.88
CA SER A 559 25.45 -6.29 -6.49
C SER A 559 24.72 -6.36 -5.15
N LEU A 560 23.74 -7.25 -5.05
CA LEU A 560 23.15 -7.70 -3.78
C LEU A 560 23.56 -9.15 -3.56
N GLU A 561 24.08 -9.45 -2.39
CA GLU A 561 24.41 -10.80 -1.95
C GLU A 561 23.60 -11.13 -0.70
N LEU A 562 22.92 -12.27 -0.67
CA LEU A 562 22.57 -12.95 0.57
C LEU A 562 23.74 -13.89 0.87
N LEU A 563 24.38 -13.71 2.03
CA LEU A 563 25.54 -14.51 2.42
C LEU A 563 25.08 -15.86 3.01
N PRO A 564 25.74 -16.97 2.67
CA PRO A 564 25.39 -18.29 3.19
C PRO A 564 25.57 -18.37 4.72
N THR A 565 24.72 -19.16 5.37
CA THR A 565 24.89 -19.50 6.78
C THR A 565 25.96 -20.59 6.96
N ILE A 566 26.70 -20.51 8.07
CA ILE A 566 27.84 -21.41 8.35
C ILE A 566 27.41 -22.87 8.61
N ASP A 567 26.13 -23.10 8.89
CA ASP A 567 25.50 -24.42 9.03
C ASP A 567 24.94 -24.98 7.70
N GLY A 568 25.00 -24.20 6.62
CA GLY A 568 24.48 -24.56 5.30
C GLY A 568 22.95 -24.54 5.17
N GLN A 569 22.18 -24.10 6.16
CA GLN A 569 20.70 -24.02 6.09
C GLN A 569 20.21 -23.05 5.00
N GLU A 570 20.90 -21.93 4.80
CA GLU A 570 20.56 -20.93 3.78
C GLU A 570 21.80 -20.73 2.88
N HIS A 571 21.76 -21.23 1.64
CA HIS A 571 22.92 -21.25 0.73
C HIS A 571 23.32 -19.90 0.12
N GLY A 572 22.52 -18.84 0.34
CA GLY A 572 22.79 -17.51 -0.21
C GLY A 572 22.51 -17.38 -1.71
N PHE A 573 22.77 -16.18 -2.25
CA PHE A 573 22.76 -15.88 -3.69
C PHE A 573 23.53 -14.59 -3.97
N GLN A 574 24.11 -14.46 -5.16
CA GLN A 574 24.57 -13.17 -5.71
C GLN A 574 23.66 -12.76 -6.87
N ILE A 575 23.27 -11.49 -6.94
CA ILE A 575 22.45 -10.94 -8.02
C ILE A 575 22.70 -9.43 -8.19
N ASN A 576 22.85 -8.98 -9.43
CA ASN A 576 22.88 -7.54 -9.72
C ASN A 576 21.45 -6.97 -9.77
N ALA A 577 21.26 -5.76 -9.21
CA ALA A 577 19.94 -5.16 -9.02
C ALA A 577 19.98 -3.63 -9.09
N GLY A 578 18.80 -3.03 -9.31
CA GLY A 578 18.57 -1.60 -9.13
C GLY A 578 18.20 -1.30 -7.69
N VAL A 579 19.04 -0.62 -6.92
CA VAL A 579 18.75 -0.20 -5.53
C VAL A 579 18.32 1.26 -5.46
N ARG A 580 17.38 1.59 -4.56
CA ARG A 580 17.13 2.97 -4.12
C ARG A 580 16.55 3.05 -2.71
N ILE A 581 16.55 4.24 -2.11
CA ILE A 581 15.90 4.49 -0.81
C ILE A 581 14.37 4.36 -0.91
N ARG A 582 13.74 3.76 0.12
CA ARG A 582 12.28 3.57 0.26
C ARG A 582 11.68 4.38 1.41
N GLY A 583 10.38 4.64 1.30
CA GLY A 583 9.53 5.16 2.38
C GLY A 583 8.87 6.50 2.06
N GLY A 584 8.24 7.07 3.09
CA GLY A 584 7.75 8.45 3.09
C GLY A 584 8.53 9.26 4.11
N PHE A 585 8.12 9.15 5.39
CA PHE A 585 8.77 9.82 6.52
C PHE A 585 10.25 9.45 6.69
N SER A 586 10.61 8.16 6.53
CA SER A 586 11.97 7.59 6.71
C SER A 586 13.04 8.06 5.71
N ARG A 587 12.75 9.10 4.92
CA ARG A 587 13.63 9.64 3.86
C ARG A 587 13.97 11.13 4.08
N GLN A 588 13.76 11.64 5.29
CA GLN A 588 14.21 12.98 5.64
C GLN A 588 15.75 13.00 5.72
N PRO A 589 16.44 14.03 5.19
CA PRO A 589 17.92 14.10 5.17
C PRO A 589 18.63 14.00 6.54
N LYS A 590 17.90 14.17 7.65
CA LYS A 590 18.41 14.03 9.03
C LYS A 590 18.44 12.59 9.57
N PHE A 591 18.14 11.57 8.76
CA PHE A 591 18.08 10.17 9.20
C PHE A 591 19.20 9.35 8.56
N LEU A 592 20.17 8.94 9.37
CA LEU A 592 21.38 8.24 8.89
C LEU A 592 21.12 6.79 8.42
N LYS A 593 20.10 6.12 8.95
CA LYS A 593 19.67 4.78 8.51
C LYS A 593 18.39 4.87 7.69
N HIS A 594 18.48 4.50 6.42
CA HIS A 594 17.36 4.41 5.49
C HIS A 594 17.04 2.95 5.14
N GLY A 595 15.78 2.69 4.76
CA GLY A 595 15.38 1.41 4.16
C GLY A 595 15.60 1.41 2.65
N PHE A 596 15.96 0.26 2.08
CA PHE A 596 16.22 0.08 0.66
C PHE A 596 15.08 -0.64 -0.07
N ARG A 597 14.98 -0.44 -1.39
CA ARG A 597 14.27 -1.33 -2.31
C ARG A 597 15.21 -1.75 -3.42
N PHE A 598 15.21 -3.04 -3.72
CA PHE A 598 15.91 -3.65 -4.85
C PHE A 598 14.92 -3.97 -5.96
N PHE A 599 15.35 -3.81 -7.21
CA PHE A 599 14.58 -4.06 -8.42
C PHE A 599 15.37 -5.01 -9.34
N PHE A 600 14.77 -6.16 -9.64
CA PHE A 600 15.37 -7.15 -10.53
C PHE A 600 14.86 -6.89 -11.96
N ARG A 601 15.76 -6.47 -12.85
CA ARG A 601 15.48 -5.99 -14.20
C ARG A 601 16.62 -6.37 -15.15
N ARG A 602 16.30 -6.55 -16.44
CA ARG A 602 17.27 -6.79 -17.52
C ARG A 602 18.44 -5.82 -17.49
N ARG A 603 18.17 -4.50 -17.40
CA ARG A 603 19.21 -3.44 -17.34
C ARG A 603 20.26 -3.54 -16.23
N TYR A 604 20.08 -4.44 -15.26
CA TYR A 604 21.04 -4.73 -14.19
C TYR A 604 21.57 -6.17 -14.27
N GLY A 605 20.92 -7.06 -15.02
CA GLY A 605 21.19 -8.50 -15.08
C GLY A 605 19.87 -9.29 -15.05
N ALA A 606 19.66 -10.10 -14.02
CA ALA A 606 18.50 -10.98 -13.96
C ALA A 606 17.16 -10.21 -13.84
N LYS A 607 16.21 -10.53 -14.73
CA LYS A 607 14.83 -9.99 -14.74
C LYS A 607 14.01 -10.35 -13.48
N ARG A 608 14.46 -11.32 -12.68
CA ARG A 608 13.88 -11.80 -11.42
C ARG A 608 14.98 -12.34 -10.52
N LEU A 609 14.87 -12.13 -9.22
CA LEU A 609 15.45 -13.04 -8.24
C LEU A 609 14.62 -14.32 -8.24
N LYS A 610 15.27 -15.48 -8.32
CA LYS A 610 14.67 -16.81 -8.14
C LYS A 610 15.31 -17.45 -6.91
N TYR A 611 14.64 -17.38 -5.77
CA TYR A 611 15.17 -17.84 -4.49
C TYR A 611 14.02 -18.05 -3.50
N ASP A 612 14.19 -18.93 -2.51
CA ASP A 612 13.19 -19.17 -1.47
C ASP A 612 13.43 -18.30 -0.23
N LEU A 613 13.21 -16.99 -0.36
CA LEU A 613 13.50 -16.01 0.72
C LEU A 613 12.73 -16.25 2.03
N PHE A 614 11.63 -17.00 2.02
CA PHE A 614 10.70 -17.08 3.15
C PHE A 614 10.16 -18.48 3.47
N GLY A 615 10.61 -19.51 2.74
CA GLY A 615 10.25 -20.91 2.99
C GLY A 615 8.81 -21.30 2.65
N GLY A 616 8.48 -22.58 2.87
CA GLY A 616 7.12 -23.11 2.80
C GLY A 616 6.33 -22.72 1.54
N ASN A 617 5.11 -22.22 1.71
CA ASN A 617 4.24 -21.79 0.60
C ASN A 617 4.40 -20.29 0.23
N ALA A 618 5.58 -19.71 0.45
CA ALA A 618 5.90 -18.35 -0.02
C ALA A 618 6.22 -18.29 -1.53
N ALA A 619 6.28 -17.08 -2.08
CA ALA A 619 6.76 -16.85 -3.45
C ALA A 619 8.23 -17.27 -3.60
N LYS A 620 8.57 -17.89 -4.75
CA LYS A 620 9.93 -18.37 -5.09
C LYS A 620 10.61 -17.54 -6.19
N GLU A 621 9.93 -16.51 -6.69
CA GLU A 621 10.46 -15.52 -7.63
C GLU A 621 10.02 -14.12 -7.21
N PHE A 622 10.86 -13.11 -7.44
CA PHE A 622 10.60 -11.72 -7.04
C PHE A 622 10.95 -10.73 -8.14
N SER A 623 10.11 -9.71 -8.32
CA SER A 623 10.40 -8.55 -9.17
C SER A 623 11.19 -7.46 -8.41
N HIS A 624 11.00 -7.42 -7.10
CA HIS A 624 11.55 -6.43 -6.17
C HIS A 624 11.36 -6.93 -4.74
N ILE A 625 12.21 -6.48 -3.82
CA ILE A 625 12.10 -6.68 -2.38
C ILE A 625 12.43 -5.38 -1.65
N ASP A 626 11.81 -5.15 -0.49
CA ASP A 626 12.16 -4.05 0.41
C ASP A 626 13.05 -4.59 1.54
N LEU A 627 14.16 -3.93 1.85
CA LEU A 627 14.82 -4.03 3.16
C LEU A 627 14.31 -2.88 4.02
N ARG A 628 13.39 -3.19 4.93
CA ARG A 628 12.72 -2.21 5.81
C ARG A 628 13.53 -2.02 7.09
N CYS A 629 13.80 -0.78 7.46
CA CYS A 629 14.11 -0.41 8.84
C CYS A 629 12.81 0.01 9.55
N SER A 630 12.72 -0.24 10.86
CA SER A 630 11.68 0.33 11.72
C SER A 630 12.03 1.81 11.96
N GLN A 631 11.08 2.74 11.85
CA GLN A 631 11.45 4.17 11.74
C GLN A 631 11.04 4.99 12.95
N ASN A 632 9.79 4.88 13.41
CA ASN A 632 9.28 5.71 14.49
C ASN A 632 9.68 5.19 15.87
N TYR A 633 9.91 3.87 15.97
CA TYR A 633 10.24 3.16 17.21
C TYR A 633 11.54 2.36 17.06
N SER A 634 12.64 3.09 16.85
CA SER A 634 14.00 2.57 16.62
C SER A 634 15.07 3.47 17.23
N TRP A 635 16.29 2.96 17.37
CA TRP A 635 17.39 3.68 18.02
C TRP A 635 18.13 4.67 17.12
N HIS A 636 18.17 4.42 15.79
CA HIS A 636 18.71 5.38 14.82
C HIS A 636 17.88 6.68 14.69
N HIS A 637 16.70 6.71 15.33
CA HIS A 637 15.84 7.88 15.45
C HIS A 637 15.98 8.58 16.83
N GLY A 638 16.76 8.04 17.76
CA GLY A 638 17.00 8.57 19.11
C GLY A 638 16.84 7.52 20.22
N PHE A 639 16.85 7.94 21.49
CA PHE A 639 16.35 7.06 22.56
C PHE A 639 14.82 6.99 22.46
N ASN A 640 14.28 5.80 22.20
CA ASN A 640 12.84 5.55 22.24
C ASN A 640 12.59 4.28 23.09
N PRO A 641 12.01 4.39 24.30
CA PRO A 641 11.74 3.24 25.16
C PRO A 641 10.61 2.35 24.63
N LYS A 642 9.98 2.71 23.52
CA LYS A 642 9.02 1.89 22.78
C LYS A 642 9.64 1.18 21.58
N ALA A 643 10.96 1.18 21.40
CA ALA A 643 11.60 0.40 20.36
C ALA A 643 11.33 -1.11 20.55
N LEU A 644 10.75 -1.75 19.53
CA LEU A 644 10.39 -3.18 19.53
C LEU A 644 10.78 -3.88 18.21
N TYR A 645 11.11 -3.11 17.17
CA TYR A 645 11.51 -3.51 15.82
C TYR A 645 10.51 -4.36 15.00
N MET A 646 9.74 -5.28 15.57
CA MET A 646 8.93 -6.25 14.82
C MET A 646 7.44 -5.92 14.58
N ARG A 647 6.89 -4.81 15.12
CA ARG A 647 5.44 -4.50 15.09
C ARG A 647 4.76 -4.69 13.74
N ASP A 648 5.36 -4.14 12.70
CA ASP A 648 4.87 -4.18 11.32
C ASP A 648 4.90 -5.61 10.74
N GLN A 649 5.84 -6.46 11.17
CA GLN A 649 5.87 -7.89 10.83
C GLN A 649 4.81 -8.69 11.60
N PHE A 650 4.69 -8.46 12.92
CA PHE A 650 3.70 -9.15 13.77
C PHE A 650 2.26 -8.95 13.29
N ASN A 651 1.87 -7.72 12.92
CA ASN A 651 0.53 -7.46 12.36
C ASN A 651 0.30 -8.19 11.01
N ARG A 652 1.34 -8.42 10.20
CA ARG A 652 1.24 -9.24 8.97
C ARG A 652 1.14 -10.74 9.26
N ASP A 653 1.86 -11.21 10.28
CA ASP A 653 1.79 -12.62 10.71
C ASP A 653 0.40 -12.94 11.29
N LEU A 654 -0.20 -12.04 12.07
CA LEU A 654 -1.60 -12.14 12.50
C LEU A 654 -2.55 -12.17 11.29
N GLN A 655 -2.40 -11.26 10.31
CA GLN A 655 -3.23 -11.27 9.09
C GLN A 655 -3.12 -12.60 8.31
N PHE A 656 -1.92 -13.16 8.24
CA PHE A 656 -1.70 -14.46 7.59
C PHE A 656 -2.34 -15.61 8.38
N ALA A 657 -2.16 -15.64 9.71
CA ALA A 657 -2.76 -16.65 10.57
C ALA A 657 -4.30 -16.62 10.56
N MET A 658 -4.91 -15.44 10.34
CA MET A 658 -6.35 -15.28 10.10
C MET A 658 -6.83 -15.85 8.75
N GLY A 659 -5.93 -16.36 7.90
CA GLY A 659 -6.24 -17.04 6.63
C GLY A 659 -6.16 -16.13 5.39
N HIS A 660 -5.57 -14.95 5.48
CA HIS A 660 -5.48 -14.00 4.36
C HIS A 660 -4.08 -13.96 3.73
N PRO A 661 -3.95 -13.55 2.45
CA PRO A 661 -2.66 -13.11 1.92
C PRO A 661 -2.10 -11.98 2.81
N SER A 662 -0.83 -12.07 3.20
CA SER A 662 -0.11 -10.96 3.82
C SER A 662 1.40 -11.04 3.50
N PRO A 663 2.10 -9.91 3.29
CA PRO A 663 3.51 -9.89 2.88
C PRO A 663 4.43 -10.63 3.86
N ARG A 664 5.23 -11.56 3.32
CA ARG A 664 6.26 -12.26 4.09
C ARG A 664 7.40 -11.33 4.47
N GLY A 665 8.08 -11.70 5.54
CA GLY A 665 9.33 -11.08 5.94
C GLY A 665 10.08 -11.87 7.02
N ASN A 666 11.38 -11.60 7.07
CA ASN A 666 12.35 -12.15 8.01
C ASN A 666 13.32 -11.03 8.41
N PHE A 667 14.10 -11.23 9.47
CA PHE A 667 15.17 -10.30 9.86
C PHE A 667 16.54 -10.77 9.36
N ARG A 668 17.35 -9.81 8.92
CA ARG A 668 18.69 -10.02 8.36
C ARG A 668 19.61 -8.86 8.76
N HIS A 669 20.89 -9.15 8.93
CA HIS A 669 21.94 -8.13 9.01
C HIS A 669 22.19 -7.50 7.63
N LEU A 670 22.78 -6.29 7.60
CA LEU A 670 23.19 -5.64 6.36
C LEU A 670 24.63 -5.11 6.44
N TYR A 671 25.42 -5.41 5.42
CA TYR A 671 26.71 -4.79 5.12
C TYR A 671 26.63 -3.99 3.82
N ILE A 672 27.36 -2.87 3.73
CA ILE A 672 27.45 -2.02 2.53
C ILE A 672 28.94 -1.77 2.25
N ASN A 673 29.43 -2.24 1.11
CA ASN A 673 30.86 -2.36 0.78
C ASN A 673 31.70 -2.93 1.94
N GLY A 674 31.13 -3.89 2.67
CA GLY A 674 31.77 -4.54 3.82
C GLY A 674 31.53 -3.85 5.18
N HIS A 675 31.05 -2.61 5.24
CA HIS A 675 30.78 -1.93 6.52
C HIS A 675 29.41 -2.28 7.09
N TYR A 676 29.33 -2.55 8.40
CA TYR A 676 28.10 -2.99 9.05
C TYR A 676 27.08 -1.85 9.22
N TRP A 677 25.83 -2.12 8.82
CA TRP A 677 24.75 -1.14 8.74
C TRP A 677 23.53 -1.47 9.62
N GLY A 678 23.61 -2.51 10.45
CA GLY A 678 22.54 -2.89 11.37
C GLY A 678 21.49 -3.84 10.79
N ILE A 679 20.42 -4.07 11.56
CA ILE A 679 19.36 -5.03 11.25
C ILE A 679 18.31 -4.43 10.31
N PHE A 680 17.82 -5.25 9.37
CA PHE A 680 16.71 -4.95 8.46
C PHE A 680 15.69 -6.09 8.40
N ASN A 681 14.43 -5.74 8.15
CA ASN A 681 13.38 -6.70 7.81
C ASN A 681 13.27 -6.82 6.28
N THR A 682 13.67 -7.96 5.71
CA THR A 682 13.31 -8.27 4.31
C THR A 682 11.79 -8.36 4.23
N CYS A 683 11.19 -7.73 3.22
CA CYS A 683 9.74 -7.66 3.12
C CYS A 683 9.29 -7.74 1.66
N GLU A 684 8.32 -8.63 1.40
CA GLU A 684 7.54 -8.59 0.16
C GLU A 684 6.74 -7.28 0.07
N ARG A 685 6.33 -6.89 -1.15
CA ARG A 685 5.47 -5.71 -1.34
C ARG A 685 4.14 -6.09 -2.00
N PRO A 686 2.98 -5.69 -1.43
CA PRO A 686 1.67 -6.04 -1.95
C PRO A 686 1.32 -5.25 -3.22
N LYS A 687 1.94 -5.66 -4.34
CA LYS A 687 1.73 -5.21 -5.71
C LYS A 687 1.11 -6.33 -6.55
N ALA A 688 0.80 -6.08 -7.83
CA ALA A 688 0.16 -7.07 -8.71
C ALA A 688 0.91 -8.41 -8.81
N PHE A 689 2.24 -8.41 -8.60
CA PHE A 689 3.05 -9.62 -8.55
C PHE A 689 2.84 -10.44 -7.27
N PHE A 690 2.69 -9.80 -6.10
CA PHE A 690 2.25 -10.46 -4.87
C PHE A 690 0.81 -11.01 -5.02
N GLY A 691 -0.04 -10.26 -5.73
CA GLY A 691 -1.36 -10.72 -6.17
C GLY A 691 -1.30 -12.03 -6.97
N LYS A 692 -0.44 -12.09 -8.01
CA LYS A 692 -0.17 -13.33 -8.78
C LYS A 692 0.16 -14.50 -7.84
N SER A 693 1.13 -14.33 -6.94
CA SER A 693 1.63 -15.39 -6.07
C SER A 693 0.58 -15.94 -5.09
N TYR A 694 -0.19 -15.07 -4.42
CA TYR A 694 -1.04 -15.48 -3.28
C TYR A 694 -2.56 -15.43 -3.53
N ILE A 695 -3.01 -14.84 -4.64
CA ILE A 695 -4.43 -14.80 -5.04
C ILE A 695 -4.66 -15.59 -6.36
N GLY A 696 -3.60 -15.77 -7.16
CA GLY A 696 -3.59 -16.54 -8.39
C GLY A 696 -4.07 -15.76 -9.62
N GLY A 697 -3.72 -16.26 -10.81
CA GLY A 697 -4.01 -15.63 -12.11
C GLY A 697 -2.81 -14.88 -12.71
N LYS A 698 -3.02 -14.16 -13.82
CA LYS A 698 -1.99 -13.35 -14.48
C LYS A 698 -1.76 -12.03 -13.74
N LYS A 699 -0.51 -11.53 -13.70
CA LYS A 699 -0.12 -10.29 -13.00
C LYS A 699 -0.82 -9.06 -13.59
N GLU A 700 -1.07 -9.11 -14.89
CA GLU A 700 -1.68 -8.07 -15.72
C GLU A 700 -3.16 -7.86 -15.36
N ASN A 701 -3.82 -8.89 -14.79
CA ASN A 701 -5.22 -8.88 -14.42
C ASN A 701 -5.48 -8.21 -13.05
N PHE A 702 -4.45 -7.75 -12.32
CA PHE A 702 -4.63 -7.14 -11.01
C PHE A 702 -4.79 -5.63 -11.08
N ASP A 703 -5.73 -5.11 -10.29
CA ASP A 703 -5.74 -3.72 -9.81
C ASP A 703 -5.20 -3.71 -8.38
N VAL A 704 -4.27 -2.78 -8.11
CA VAL A 704 -3.67 -2.61 -6.79
C VAL A 704 -3.66 -1.15 -6.40
N VAL A 705 -4.70 -0.75 -5.66
CA VAL A 705 -4.90 0.62 -5.19
C VAL A 705 -4.27 0.83 -3.81
N LYS A 706 -3.81 2.04 -3.55
CA LYS A 706 -3.40 2.49 -2.20
C LYS A 706 -3.45 4.00 -2.09
N ILE A 707 -3.46 4.52 -0.86
CA ILE A 707 -3.36 5.96 -0.60
C ILE A 707 -1.90 6.45 -0.49
N MET A 708 -1.56 7.56 -1.13
CA MET A 708 -0.26 8.23 -1.03
C MET A 708 -0.44 9.74 -0.90
N GLY A 709 0.39 10.39 -0.09
CA GLY A 709 0.58 11.83 -0.14
C GLY A 709 1.34 12.19 -1.42
N GLY A 710 0.64 12.73 -2.42
CA GLY A 710 1.21 13.07 -3.71
C GLY A 710 2.34 14.09 -3.60
N TYR A 711 3.44 13.80 -4.28
CA TYR A 711 4.35 14.83 -4.78
C TYR A 711 3.94 15.11 -6.22
N SER A 712 2.97 16.00 -6.41
CA SER A 712 2.79 16.71 -7.66
C SER A 712 3.79 17.86 -7.68
N GLU A 713 4.57 17.98 -8.76
CA GLU A 713 5.50 19.10 -8.92
C GLU A 713 4.73 20.42 -8.81
N GLY A 714 5.29 21.37 -8.04
CA GLY A 714 4.67 22.68 -7.80
C GLY A 714 3.41 22.72 -6.91
N SER A 715 2.95 21.64 -6.25
CA SER A 715 1.73 21.70 -5.43
C SER A 715 1.72 20.93 -4.10
N ARG A 716 0.75 21.28 -3.25
CA ARG A 716 0.65 20.96 -1.83
C ARG A 716 0.23 19.49 -1.63
N ARG A 717 1.01 18.70 -0.87
CA ARG A 717 0.76 17.25 -0.63
C ARG A 717 -0.71 16.91 -0.33
N THR A 718 -1.42 16.34 -1.29
CA THR A 718 -2.74 15.73 -1.12
C THR A 718 -2.61 14.23 -0.88
N TYR A 719 -3.26 13.70 0.17
CA TYR A 719 -3.34 12.24 0.37
C TYR A 719 -4.52 11.69 -0.44
N GLN A 720 -4.22 10.96 -1.51
CA GLN A 720 -5.21 10.42 -2.45
C GLN A 720 -4.96 8.94 -2.80
N VAL A 721 -6.03 8.22 -3.09
CA VAL A 721 -6.01 6.83 -3.59
C VAL A 721 -5.71 6.81 -5.08
N PHE A 722 -4.74 5.98 -5.47
CA PHE A 722 -4.29 5.83 -6.85
C PHE A 722 -3.90 4.37 -7.13
N PRO A 723 -3.81 3.94 -8.40
CA PRO A 723 -3.39 2.59 -8.77
C PRO A 723 -1.85 2.52 -8.80
N THR A 724 -1.29 1.51 -8.14
CA THR A 724 0.15 1.16 -8.26
C THR A 724 0.42 0.08 -9.31
N ASP A 725 -0.60 -0.68 -9.67
CA ASP A 725 -0.70 -1.58 -10.83
C ASP A 725 -2.20 -1.61 -11.22
N GLY A 726 -2.53 -1.81 -12.50
CA GLY A 726 -3.92 -1.83 -12.98
C GLY A 726 -4.57 -0.44 -13.05
N ASN A 727 -5.89 -0.35 -12.88
CA ASN A 727 -6.64 0.91 -12.96
C ASN A 727 -7.54 1.14 -11.73
N MET A 728 -8.41 2.16 -11.78
CA MET A 728 -9.27 2.60 -10.67
C MET A 728 -10.74 2.22 -10.84
N ASP A 729 -11.18 1.71 -11.98
CA ASP A 729 -12.60 1.63 -12.37
C ASP A 729 -13.44 0.82 -11.38
N LEU A 730 -12.89 -0.32 -10.93
CA LEU A 730 -13.56 -1.18 -9.95
C LEU A 730 -13.53 -0.61 -8.53
N TRP A 731 -12.57 0.26 -8.21
CA TRP A 731 -12.51 0.99 -6.95
C TRP A 731 -13.53 2.14 -6.92
N ALA A 732 -13.61 2.92 -8.00
CA ALA A 732 -14.62 3.96 -8.17
C ALA A 732 -16.04 3.38 -8.06
N ARG A 733 -16.33 2.29 -8.78
CA ARG A 733 -17.63 1.59 -8.68
C ARG A 733 -17.91 1.02 -7.27
N LEU A 734 -16.89 0.61 -6.52
CA LEU A 734 -17.07 0.17 -5.13
C LEU A 734 -17.38 1.36 -4.21
N ASP A 735 -16.74 2.51 -4.42
CA ASP A 735 -17.00 3.73 -3.66
C ASP A 735 -18.40 4.28 -3.94
N GLU A 736 -18.82 4.35 -5.22
CA GLU A 736 -20.16 4.76 -5.65
C GLU A 736 -21.27 3.99 -4.92
N LEU A 737 -21.11 2.66 -4.77
CA LEU A 737 -22.03 1.85 -3.99
C LEU A 737 -21.99 2.22 -2.50
N SER A 738 -20.81 2.51 -1.94
CA SER A 738 -20.66 2.90 -0.53
C SER A 738 -21.35 4.22 -0.15
N GLN A 739 -21.50 5.13 -1.12
CA GLN A 739 -22.21 6.41 -0.91
C GLN A 739 -23.75 6.25 -0.88
N ARG A 740 -24.30 5.15 -1.42
CA ARG A 740 -25.73 4.83 -1.37
C ARG A 740 -26.18 4.43 0.05
N ASP A 741 -27.48 4.20 0.22
CA ASP A 741 -28.03 3.64 1.45
C ASP A 741 -27.65 2.15 1.56
N LEU A 742 -26.56 1.86 2.28
CA LEU A 742 -26.08 0.49 2.50
C LEU A 742 -26.97 -0.34 3.44
N SER A 743 -28.01 0.26 4.04
CA SER A 743 -28.98 -0.52 4.79
C SER A 743 -29.88 -1.35 3.88
N ASP A 744 -30.11 -0.92 2.64
CA ASP A 744 -30.76 -1.73 1.61
C ASP A 744 -29.92 -2.98 1.31
N LEU A 745 -30.56 -4.15 1.46
CA LEU A 745 -29.97 -5.44 1.20
C LEU A 745 -29.48 -5.58 -0.25
N ASN A 746 -30.19 -5.00 -1.23
CA ASN A 746 -29.84 -5.10 -2.64
C ASN A 746 -28.52 -4.38 -2.96
N THR A 747 -28.30 -3.21 -2.38
CA THR A 747 -27.06 -2.43 -2.53
C THR A 747 -25.87 -3.16 -1.90
N TYR A 748 -26.03 -3.76 -0.71
CA TYR A 748 -24.99 -4.63 -0.14
C TYR A 748 -24.73 -5.86 -1.02
N CYS A 749 -25.78 -6.52 -1.50
CA CYS A 749 -25.71 -7.66 -2.41
C CYS A 749 -24.94 -7.33 -3.70
N GLN A 750 -25.13 -6.13 -4.27
CA GLN A 750 -24.35 -5.64 -5.42
C GLN A 750 -22.86 -5.49 -5.10
N MET A 751 -22.48 -4.99 -3.92
CA MET A 751 -21.06 -4.88 -3.52
C MET A 751 -20.38 -6.24 -3.42
N ILE A 752 -21.06 -7.24 -2.84
CA ILE A 752 -20.50 -8.59 -2.61
C ILE A 752 -20.86 -9.60 -3.73
N GLY A 753 -21.59 -9.18 -4.77
CA GLY A 753 -21.95 -10.01 -5.92
C GLY A 753 -22.82 -11.23 -5.58
N VAL A 754 -23.89 -11.03 -4.81
CA VAL A 754 -24.91 -12.05 -4.51
C VAL A 754 -26.31 -11.55 -4.85
N LYS A 755 -27.31 -12.41 -4.77
CA LYS A 755 -28.74 -12.06 -4.78
C LYS A 755 -29.24 -11.86 -3.33
N PRO A 756 -30.43 -11.27 -3.11
CA PRO A 756 -31.01 -11.11 -1.75
C PRO A 756 -31.18 -12.38 -0.93
N ASN A 757 -31.12 -13.59 -1.54
CA ASN A 757 -31.10 -14.88 -0.84
C ASN A 757 -29.68 -15.46 -0.63
N GLY A 758 -28.65 -14.62 -0.66
CA GLY A 758 -27.24 -14.99 -0.47
C GLY A 758 -26.58 -15.74 -1.64
N SER A 759 -27.37 -16.30 -2.56
CA SER A 759 -26.83 -17.06 -3.71
C SER A 759 -26.01 -16.19 -4.65
N ARG A 760 -24.99 -16.77 -5.29
CA ARG A 760 -24.10 -16.07 -6.23
C ARG A 760 -24.90 -15.56 -7.44
N ASP A 761 -24.91 -14.24 -7.67
CA ASP A 761 -25.42 -13.68 -8.92
C ASP A 761 -24.34 -13.78 -10.02
N PRO A 762 -24.54 -14.55 -11.10
CA PRO A 762 -23.57 -14.61 -12.20
C PRO A 762 -23.41 -13.29 -12.97
N LYS A 763 -24.41 -12.39 -12.96
CA LYS A 763 -24.38 -11.12 -13.70
C LYS A 763 -23.58 -10.03 -12.98
N SER A 764 -23.68 -9.94 -11.64
CA SER A 764 -22.92 -8.99 -10.83
C SER A 764 -21.48 -9.46 -10.60
N LYS A 765 -20.53 -8.51 -10.57
CA LYS A 765 -19.14 -8.77 -10.16
C LYS A 765 -19.03 -8.60 -8.64
N ARG A 766 -18.41 -9.55 -7.92
CA ARG A 766 -18.05 -9.34 -6.51
C ARG A 766 -16.96 -8.27 -6.43
N LEU A 767 -17.30 -7.07 -5.97
CA LEU A 767 -16.38 -5.93 -5.83
C LEU A 767 -15.67 -5.96 -4.47
N LEU A 768 -16.36 -6.32 -3.39
CA LEU A 768 -15.81 -6.39 -2.05
C LEU A 768 -15.66 -7.83 -1.54
N ASN A 769 -14.62 -8.08 -0.74
CA ASN A 769 -14.53 -9.26 0.12
C ASN A 769 -14.85 -8.86 1.58
N PRO A 770 -16.09 -9.04 2.06
CA PRO A 770 -16.50 -8.52 3.37
C PRO A 770 -15.78 -9.22 4.53
N VAL A 771 -15.51 -10.52 4.40
CA VAL A 771 -14.75 -11.32 5.38
C VAL A 771 -13.34 -10.76 5.59
N ASN A 772 -12.63 -10.48 4.50
CA ASN A 772 -11.29 -9.90 4.58
C ASN A 772 -11.31 -8.43 5.04
N LEU A 773 -12.34 -7.64 4.69
CA LEU A 773 -12.50 -6.29 5.22
C LEU A 773 -12.67 -6.31 6.76
N ILE A 774 -13.55 -7.16 7.28
CA ILE A 774 -13.78 -7.27 8.72
C ILE A 774 -12.49 -7.74 9.41
N ASP A 775 -11.87 -8.82 8.94
CA ASP A 775 -10.64 -9.34 9.54
C ASP A 775 -9.48 -8.33 9.49
N TYR A 776 -9.36 -7.55 8.40
CA TYR A 776 -8.41 -6.43 8.32
C TYR A 776 -8.71 -5.37 9.39
N MET A 777 -9.97 -4.98 9.56
CA MET A 777 -10.36 -3.98 10.57
C MET A 777 -10.17 -4.50 12.00
N LEU A 778 -10.44 -5.78 12.28
CA LEU A 778 -10.18 -6.40 13.58
C LEU A 778 -8.69 -6.32 13.97
N LEU A 779 -7.75 -6.34 13.02
CA LEU A 779 -6.32 -6.12 13.26
C LEU A 779 -5.99 -4.65 13.57
N ILE A 780 -6.61 -3.71 12.86
CA ILE A 780 -6.48 -2.27 13.14
C ILE A 780 -6.97 -1.97 14.56
N PHE A 781 -8.05 -2.62 14.99
CA PHE A 781 -8.58 -2.52 16.35
C PHE A 781 -7.65 -3.23 17.35
N TYR A 782 -7.31 -4.51 17.14
CA TYR A 782 -6.42 -5.26 18.05
C TYR A 782 -5.08 -4.57 18.27
N GLY A 783 -4.39 -4.17 17.20
CA GLY A 783 -3.11 -3.47 17.29
C GLY A 783 -3.21 -2.03 17.80
N GLY A 784 -4.40 -1.42 17.84
CA GLY A 784 -4.58 0.00 18.17
C GLY A 784 -3.88 0.91 17.16
N ASN A 785 -4.04 0.65 15.86
CA ASN A 785 -3.23 1.28 14.82
C ASN A 785 -3.57 2.77 14.62
N LEU A 786 -2.66 3.65 15.03
CA LEU A 786 -2.81 5.10 14.91
C LEU A 786 -2.61 5.64 13.48
N ASP A 787 -2.04 4.87 12.55
CA ASP A 787 -1.67 5.35 11.21
C ASP A 787 -2.17 4.45 10.05
N ALA A 788 -3.15 3.57 10.29
CA ALA A 788 -3.82 2.80 9.24
C ALA A 788 -5.28 2.45 9.60
N PRO A 789 -6.19 2.35 8.61
CA PRO A 789 -6.11 2.96 7.28
C PRO A 789 -6.38 4.48 7.35
N ILE A 790 -6.80 5.00 8.51
CA ILE A 790 -7.04 6.40 8.82
C ILE A 790 -6.03 6.85 9.89
N SER A 791 -5.33 7.95 9.61
CA SER A 791 -4.25 8.49 10.42
C SER A 791 -4.76 9.43 11.52
N TRP A 792 -4.54 9.03 12.76
CA TRP A 792 -4.74 9.86 13.96
C TRP A 792 -3.91 11.14 13.90
N PHE A 793 -2.66 11.06 13.42
CA PHE A 793 -1.76 12.21 13.23
C PHE A 793 -2.33 13.27 12.27
N GLY A 794 -3.22 12.87 11.36
CA GLY A 794 -4.01 13.78 10.51
C GLY A 794 -5.32 14.25 11.14
N ASN A 795 -5.46 14.22 12.47
CA ASN A 795 -6.73 14.40 13.21
C ASN A 795 -7.86 13.49 12.69
N ASN A 796 -7.53 12.25 12.30
CA ASN A 796 -8.41 11.29 11.62
C ASN A 796 -9.04 11.80 10.29
N ARG A 797 -8.38 12.76 9.61
CA ARG A 797 -8.78 13.35 8.31
C ARG A 797 -7.79 13.09 7.17
N GLY A 798 -6.75 12.30 7.42
CA GLY A 798 -5.83 11.75 6.40
C GLY A 798 -5.88 10.22 6.41
N GLY A 799 -5.81 9.59 5.24
CA GLY A 799 -5.76 8.13 5.12
C GLY A 799 -4.34 7.68 4.80
N ASN A 800 -3.88 6.56 5.37
CA ASN A 800 -2.50 6.11 5.26
C ASN A 800 -2.34 4.58 5.34
N ASN A 801 -1.17 4.07 4.94
CA ASN A 801 -0.67 2.71 5.20
C ASN A 801 -1.61 1.51 4.93
N TRP A 802 -2.44 1.57 3.88
CA TRP A 802 -3.22 0.43 3.40
C TRP A 802 -3.01 0.16 1.91
N TYR A 803 -3.35 -1.07 1.49
CA TYR A 803 -3.35 -1.55 0.12
C TYR A 803 -4.63 -2.35 -0.17
N GLY A 804 -5.25 -2.13 -1.32
CA GLY A 804 -6.40 -2.91 -1.82
C GLY A 804 -6.04 -3.63 -3.11
N LEU A 805 -6.21 -4.96 -3.17
CA LEU A 805 -5.90 -5.79 -4.34
C LEU A 805 -7.15 -6.50 -4.87
N MET A 806 -7.41 -6.41 -6.17
CA MET A 806 -8.44 -7.19 -6.86
C MET A 806 -7.88 -7.81 -8.13
N ASN A 807 -8.21 -9.08 -8.41
CA ASN A 807 -7.99 -9.68 -9.72
C ASN A 807 -9.26 -9.46 -10.57
N ARG A 808 -9.15 -8.68 -11.65
CA ARG A 808 -10.27 -8.32 -12.55
C ARG A 808 -10.97 -9.51 -13.17
N THR A 809 -10.32 -10.67 -13.30
CA THR A 809 -10.89 -11.90 -13.87
C THR A 809 -11.32 -12.93 -12.83
N GLN A 810 -11.41 -12.57 -11.54
CA GLN A 810 -11.88 -13.47 -10.48
C GLN A 810 -12.97 -12.82 -9.62
N ASN A 811 -14.05 -13.54 -9.36
CA ASN A 811 -15.16 -13.09 -8.49
C ASN A 811 -14.82 -13.20 -7.00
N LYS A 812 -13.66 -12.68 -6.59
CA LYS A 812 -13.15 -12.75 -5.20
C LYS A 812 -13.22 -11.42 -4.43
N GLY A 813 -13.49 -10.30 -5.10
CA GLY A 813 -13.50 -8.94 -4.53
C GLY A 813 -12.11 -8.37 -4.19
N PHE A 814 -12.07 -7.07 -3.92
CA PHE A 814 -10.95 -6.39 -3.28
C PHE A 814 -10.63 -7.03 -1.93
N ARG A 815 -9.33 -7.24 -1.67
CA ARG A 815 -8.78 -7.57 -0.36
C ARG A 815 -7.86 -6.47 0.14
N PHE A 816 -7.91 -6.20 1.43
CA PHE A 816 -7.09 -5.23 2.12
C PHE A 816 -5.92 -5.90 2.84
N ILE A 817 -4.74 -5.30 2.70
CA ILE A 817 -3.47 -5.83 3.19
C ILE A 817 -2.88 -4.87 4.21
N ILE A 818 -2.47 -5.42 5.35
CA ILE A 818 -1.75 -4.72 6.43
C ILE A 818 -0.38 -4.28 5.92
N TRP A 819 -0.02 -3.01 6.19
CA TRP A 819 1.23 -2.41 5.75
C TRP A 819 1.67 -1.29 6.72
N ASP A 820 2.98 -1.00 6.80
CA ASP A 820 3.61 0.06 7.61
C ASP A 820 3.01 0.20 9.04
N SER A 821 2.67 -0.95 9.66
CA SER A 821 1.93 -0.99 10.93
C SER A 821 2.88 -0.96 12.12
N GLU A 822 3.73 0.06 12.17
CA GLU A 822 4.65 0.31 13.30
C GLU A 822 4.00 1.10 14.44
N HIS A 823 2.91 1.83 14.18
CA HIS A 823 2.14 2.58 15.19
C HIS A 823 1.06 1.72 15.88
N THR A 824 1.47 0.56 16.41
CA THR A 824 0.60 -0.42 17.09
C THR A 824 1.19 -0.89 18.42
N LEU A 825 0.42 -1.61 19.25
CA LEU A 825 0.87 -2.19 20.52
C LEU A 825 1.35 -1.12 21.54
N LEU A 826 0.84 0.11 21.44
CA LEU A 826 1.28 1.25 22.25
C LEU A 826 0.46 1.32 23.54
N ASP A 827 -0.68 2.02 23.52
CA ASP A 827 -1.66 2.07 24.61
C ASP A 827 -2.60 0.86 24.54
N LEU A 828 -2.75 0.17 25.69
CA LEU A 828 -3.68 -0.94 25.89
C LEU A 828 -5.14 -0.53 25.68
N GLN A 829 -5.50 0.73 25.91
CA GLN A 829 -6.87 1.26 25.84
C GLN A 829 -7.21 1.97 24.52
N GLU A 830 -6.26 2.10 23.59
CA GLU A 830 -6.45 2.79 22.30
C GLU A 830 -7.72 2.33 21.56
N ASP A 831 -8.51 3.25 21.01
CA ASP A 831 -9.79 2.95 20.35
C ASP A 831 -9.76 3.42 18.88
N ARG A 832 -9.66 2.43 17.99
CA ARG A 832 -9.67 2.64 16.54
C ARG A 832 -10.98 2.19 15.87
N LEU A 833 -12.05 1.91 16.62
CA LEU A 833 -13.35 1.57 16.02
C LEU A 833 -13.96 2.76 15.26
N GLY A 834 -13.65 3.99 15.70
CA GLY A 834 -14.20 5.22 15.13
C GLY A 834 -15.67 5.43 15.52
N PRO A 835 -16.52 5.94 14.61
CA PRO A 835 -16.26 6.29 13.21
C PRO A 835 -15.39 7.53 13.01
N PHE A 836 -14.85 7.71 11.79
CA PHE A 836 -13.98 8.84 11.44
C PHE A 836 -14.43 9.60 10.17
N PRO A 837 -14.20 10.93 10.10
CA PRO A 837 -14.74 11.80 9.05
C PRO A 837 -13.87 11.81 7.78
N LEU A 838 -13.62 10.64 7.19
CA LEU A 838 -12.84 10.48 5.96
C LEU A 838 -13.31 9.30 5.10
N GLY A 839 -13.60 9.57 3.82
CA GLY A 839 -13.78 8.55 2.78
C GLY A 839 -14.96 8.76 1.84
N ASN A 840 -15.71 9.85 1.99
CA ASN A 840 -16.90 10.20 1.21
C ASN A 840 -16.64 10.60 -0.26
N THR A 841 -15.47 10.27 -0.82
CA THR A 841 -15.07 10.45 -2.22
C THR A 841 -14.09 9.35 -2.61
N ALA A 842 -14.13 8.84 -3.84
CA ALA A 842 -13.32 7.69 -4.27
C ALA A 842 -11.80 7.87 -4.11
N ASP A 843 -11.30 9.10 -4.22
CA ASP A 843 -9.89 9.48 -4.01
C ASP A 843 -9.48 9.52 -2.53
N ARG A 844 -10.42 9.47 -1.58
CA ARG A 844 -10.16 9.48 -0.12
C ARG A 844 -10.77 8.27 0.61
N SER A 845 -11.60 7.50 -0.11
CA SER A 845 -12.22 6.25 0.32
C SER A 845 -11.17 5.24 0.77
N ASN A 846 -11.52 4.39 1.73
CA ASN A 846 -10.57 3.55 2.45
C ASN A 846 -11.29 2.40 3.15
N PRO A 847 -10.58 1.35 3.63
CA PRO A 847 -11.22 0.19 4.28
C PRO A 847 -12.12 0.57 5.46
N HIS A 848 -11.72 1.53 6.30
CA HIS A 848 -12.51 1.94 7.47
C HIS A 848 -13.76 2.72 7.06
N TRP A 849 -13.70 3.53 6.00
CA TRP A 849 -14.88 4.13 5.38
C TRP A 849 -15.89 3.06 4.92
N LEU A 850 -15.42 2.05 4.17
CA LEU A 850 -16.28 0.96 3.72
C LEU A 850 -16.90 0.21 4.90
N TYR A 851 -16.09 -0.14 5.91
CA TYR A 851 -16.55 -0.79 7.15
C TYR A 851 -17.61 0.04 7.87
N GLN A 852 -17.35 1.30 8.21
CA GLN A 852 -18.26 2.13 9.01
C GLN A 852 -19.56 2.46 8.28
N ARG A 853 -19.54 2.48 6.94
CA ARG A 853 -20.75 2.59 6.11
C ARG A 853 -21.55 1.28 6.11
N LEU A 854 -20.87 0.14 6.01
CA LEU A 854 -21.48 -1.20 5.99
C LEU A 854 -22.10 -1.62 7.34
N LEU A 855 -21.73 -1.01 8.46
CA LEU A 855 -22.39 -1.22 9.76
C LEU A 855 -23.89 -0.88 9.77
N ASN A 856 -24.41 -0.18 8.75
CA ASN A 856 -25.84 0.05 8.57
C ASN A 856 -26.59 -1.15 7.96
N ASN A 857 -25.88 -2.15 7.44
CA ASN A 857 -26.44 -3.38 6.89
C ASN A 857 -26.54 -4.48 7.96
N GLU A 858 -27.57 -5.33 7.91
CA GLU A 858 -27.72 -6.41 8.89
C GLU A 858 -26.84 -7.63 8.61
N GLU A 859 -26.78 -8.10 7.37
CA GLU A 859 -25.94 -9.24 6.98
C GLU A 859 -24.45 -8.96 7.24
N PHE A 860 -24.02 -7.69 7.12
CA PHE A 860 -22.67 -7.28 7.49
C PHE A 860 -22.44 -7.27 9.01
N ARG A 861 -23.45 -6.92 9.83
CA ARG A 861 -23.37 -6.99 11.30
C ARG A 861 -23.33 -8.42 11.83
N VAL A 862 -24.15 -9.32 11.27
CA VAL A 862 -24.12 -10.75 11.62
C VAL A 862 -22.75 -11.35 11.25
N LEU A 863 -22.26 -11.09 10.03
CA LEU A 863 -20.92 -11.53 9.62
C LEU A 863 -19.82 -10.92 10.50
N LEU A 864 -19.96 -9.66 10.95
CA LEU A 864 -19.03 -9.02 11.89
C LEU A 864 -18.99 -9.77 13.23
N ALA A 865 -20.14 -10.11 13.81
CA ALA A 865 -20.23 -10.93 15.01
C ALA A 865 -19.55 -12.29 14.81
N ASP A 866 -19.78 -12.96 13.68
CA ASP A 866 -19.13 -14.24 13.34
C ASP A 866 -17.60 -14.13 13.26
N ARG A 867 -17.05 -13.02 12.71
CA ARG A 867 -15.59 -12.80 12.67
C ARG A 867 -15.01 -12.47 14.04
N ILE A 868 -15.74 -11.71 14.86
CA ILE A 868 -15.36 -11.43 16.25
C ILE A 868 -15.26 -12.75 17.04
N ALA A 869 -16.32 -13.56 17.03
CA ALA A 869 -16.37 -14.86 17.70
C ALA A 869 -15.37 -15.89 17.13
N LYS A 870 -14.98 -15.76 15.86
CA LYS A 870 -13.93 -16.62 15.26
C LYS A 870 -12.52 -16.26 15.73
N HIS A 871 -12.24 -14.97 15.95
CA HIS A 871 -10.86 -14.48 16.11
C HIS A 871 -10.50 -14.03 17.53
N LEU A 872 -11.43 -13.43 18.27
CA LEU A 872 -11.20 -12.89 19.63
C LEU A 872 -11.58 -13.89 20.74
N PHE A 873 -12.29 -14.97 20.42
CA PHE A 873 -12.79 -15.98 21.36
C PHE A 873 -12.21 -17.38 21.06
N ARG A 874 -12.37 -18.31 22.01
CA ARG A 874 -12.07 -19.75 21.87
C ARG A 874 -10.60 -19.99 21.45
N ASN A 875 -10.37 -20.60 20.27
CA ASN A 875 -9.04 -20.84 19.70
C ASN A 875 -8.61 -19.78 18.66
N GLY A 876 -9.29 -18.63 18.60
CA GLY A 876 -9.09 -17.58 17.61
C GLY A 876 -7.71 -16.90 17.65
N ILE A 877 -7.28 -16.33 16.50
CA ILE A 877 -5.92 -15.81 16.30
C ILE A 877 -5.59 -14.59 17.17
N LEU A 878 -6.60 -13.81 17.56
CA LEU A 878 -6.49 -12.61 18.40
C LEU A 878 -6.78 -12.88 19.88
N THR A 879 -6.90 -14.16 20.27
CA THR A 879 -6.90 -14.57 21.68
C THR A 879 -5.49 -14.42 22.29
N PRO A 880 -5.37 -14.21 23.61
CA PRO A 880 -4.06 -14.04 24.26
C PRO A 880 -3.06 -15.14 23.92
N ALA A 881 -3.48 -16.42 23.95
CA ALA A 881 -2.60 -17.55 23.68
C ALA A 881 -2.04 -17.55 22.26
N LYS A 882 -2.90 -17.43 21.22
CA LYS A 882 -2.43 -17.49 19.82
C LYS A 882 -1.60 -16.25 19.43
N ALA A 883 -2.02 -15.06 19.89
CA ALA A 883 -1.26 -13.84 19.67
C ALA A 883 0.11 -13.90 20.38
N ARG A 884 0.17 -14.45 21.60
CA ARG A 884 1.42 -14.66 22.35
C ARG A 884 2.38 -15.62 21.63
N THR A 885 1.90 -16.75 21.09
CA THR A 885 2.75 -17.67 20.32
C THR A 885 3.40 -16.99 19.09
N LEU A 886 2.64 -16.17 18.37
CA LEU A 886 3.15 -15.44 17.20
C LEU A 886 4.09 -14.29 17.59
N PHE A 887 3.85 -13.67 18.75
CA PHE A 887 4.72 -12.63 19.32
C PHE A 887 6.08 -13.22 19.72
N ASP A 888 6.10 -14.22 20.60
CA ASP A 888 7.36 -14.79 21.12
C ASP A 888 8.21 -15.40 20.00
N LYS A 889 7.59 -15.99 18.96
CA LYS A 889 8.31 -16.45 17.76
C LYS A 889 9.11 -15.35 17.07
N ARG A 890 8.58 -14.11 17.00
CA ARG A 890 9.25 -12.97 16.36
C ARG A 890 10.19 -12.20 17.30
N ILE A 891 10.06 -12.39 18.61
CA ILE A 891 11.07 -11.96 19.59
C ILE A 891 12.31 -12.87 19.47
N ALA A 892 12.12 -14.19 19.50
CA ALA A 892 13.22 -15.16 19.38
C ALA A 892 13.99 -15.09 18.04
N GLU A 893 13.40 -14.54 16.97
CA GLU A 893 14.10 -14.30 15.69
C GLU A 893 15.11 -13.15 15.76
N ILE A 894 14.96 -12.21 16.70
CA ILE A 894 15.73 -10.94 16.72
C ILE A 894 16.49 -10.68 18.02
N GLU A 895 16.19 -11.39 19.09
CA GLU A 895 16.70 -11.15 20.45
C GLU A 895 18.24 -11.15 20.51
N ASP A 896 18.89 -12.20 20.00
CA ASP A 896 20.35 -12.33 20.02
C ASP A 896 21.02 -11.31 19.09
N ALA A 897 20.43 -11.04 17.92
CA ALA A 897 20.97 -10.10 16.94
C ALA A 897 20.90 -8.64 17.38
N LEU A 898 19.89 -8.26 18.19
CA LEU A 898 19.61 -6.86 18.54
C LEU A 898 20.74 -6.16 19.29
N PHE A 899 21.68 -6.88 19.91
CA PHE A 899 22.85 -6.26 20.52
C PHE A 899 23.78 -5.60 19.49
N ALA A 900 23.81 -6.09 18.25
CA ALA A 900 24.55 -5.46 17.15
C ALA A 900 23.84 -4.20 16.60
N GLU A 901 22.51 -4.18 16.56
CA GLU A 901 21.73 -2.94 16.28
C GLU A 901 21.93 -1.90 17.40
N ALA A 902 22.03 -2.35 18.65
CA ALA A 902 22.34 -1.49 19.80
C ALA A 902 23.77 -0.95 19.76
N ALA A 903 24.74 -1.74 19.30
CA ALA A 903 26.11 -1.28 19.11
C ALA A 903 26.21 -0.22 17.99
N ARG A 904 25.67 -0.50 16.80
CA ARG A 904 25.79 0.43 15.65
C ARG A 904 24.89 1.66 15.74
N TRP A 905 23.65 1.51 16.19
CA TRP A 905 22.63 2.58 16.16
C TRP A 905 22.09 2.97 17.53
N GLY A 906 22.63 2.40 18.61
CA GLY A 906 22.19 2.69 19.97
C GLY A 906 22.71 3.99 20.59
N ASN A 907 23.58 4.77 19.94
CA ASN A 907 24.08 6.02 20.53
C ASN A 907 24.29 7.20 19.55
N PRO A 908 23.29 7.56 18.72
CA PRO A 908 23.47 8.54 17.64
C PRO A 908 23.56 10.00 18.11
N ARG A 909 23.45 10.32 19.41
CA ARG A 909 23.52 11.72 19.91
C ARG A 909 24.89 12.12 20.44
N LYS A 910 25.61 11.21 21.13
CA LYS A 910 27.02 11.43 21.46
C LYS A 910 27.86 11.65 20.18
N MET A 911 27.42 11.01 19.09
CA MET A 911 27.92 11.17 17.72
C MET A 911 27.55 12.49 17.02
N TYR A 912 26.65 13.30 17.59
CA TYR A 912 26.06 14.49 16.93
C TYR A 912 26.43 15.80 17.65
N GLU A 913 26.32 15.84 18.97
CA GLU A 913 26.51 17.06 19.77
C GLU A 913 28.00 17.40 19.94
N ALA A 914 28.87 16.39 20.13
CA ALA A 914 30.32 16.55 20.22
C ALA A 914 31.00 17.03 18.92
N ALA A 915 30.30 17.00 17.78
CA ALA A 915 30.79 17.47 16.49
C ALA A 915 30.23 18.85 16.07
N LEU A 916 29.44 19.49 16.95
CA LEU A 916 28.71 20.73 16.65
C LEU A 916 28.76 21.80 17.76
N THR A 917 29.12 21.46 19.01
CA THR A 917 29.25 22.46 20.09
C THR A 917 30.35 22.13 21.10
N ASP A 918 31.16 23.13 21.45
CA ASP A 918 31.99 23.15 22.67
C ASP A 918 31.12 23.37 23.93
N SER A 919 30.05 22.59 24.11
CA SER A 919 29.12 22.74 25.23
C SER A 919 29.14 21.52 26.15
N GLU A 920 29.40 21.76 27.44
CA GLU A 920 29.45 20.73 28.50
C GLU A 920 28.05 20.20 28.89
N TRP A 921 27.24 19.80 27.92
CA TRP A 921 26.01 19.07 28.21
C TRP A 921 26.34 17.65 28.66
N GLN A 922 26.07 17.36 29.94
CA GLN A 922 26.36 16.06 30.53
C GLN A 922 25.61 14.95 29.79
N VAL A 923 26.36 13.96 29.30
CA VAL A 923 25.80 12.80 28.62
C VAL A 923 25.02 11.95 29.63
N GLU A 924 23.70 12.10 29.62
CA GLU A 924 22.79 11.25 30.39
C GLU A 924 23.12 9.78 30.15
N HIS A 925 23.43 9.05 31.22
CA HIS A 925 23.93 7.68 31.15
C HIS A 925 22.89 6.69 30.54
N HIS A 926 21.62 7.12 30.46
CA HIS A 926 20.51 6.42 29.83
C HIS A 926 20.61 6.26 28.30
N ASN A 927 21.46 7.03 27.60
CA ASN A 927 21.46 7.10 26.14
C ASN A 927 22.47 6.15 25.42
N SER A 928 23.16 5.28 26.17
CA SER A 928 24.10 4.28 25.60
C SER A 928 23.38 3.15 24.85
N GLY A 929 24.11 2.45 23.97
CA GLY A 929 23.59 1.25 23.30
C GLY A 929 23.15 0.15 24.29
N VAL A 930 23.93 -0.07 25.35
CA VAL A 930 23.62 -1.07 26.40
C VAL A 930 22.30 -0.73 27.12
N ALA A 931 22.09 0.53 27.51
CA ALA A 931 20.87 0.97 28.17
C ALA A 931 19.63 0.81 27.27
N LYS A 932 19.78 1.06 25.95
CA LYS A 932 18.70 0.85 24.97
C LYS A 932 18.37 -0.62 24.76
N HIS A 933 19.38 -1.49 24.71
CA HIS A 933 19.18 -2.94 24.65
C HIS A 933 18.48 -3.47 25.90
N GLN A 934 18.83 -2.97 27.09
CA GLN A 934 18.14 -3.29 28.34
C GLN A 934 16.67 -2.80 28.32
N ALA A 935 16.42 -1.58 27.81
CA ALA A 935 15.07 -1.03 27.68
C ALA A 935 14.18 -1.78 26.68
N TRP A 936 14.75 -2.46 25.67
CA TRP A 936 13.97 -3.31 24.75
C TRP A 936 13.30 -4.47 25.48
N PHE A 937 14.01 -5.16 26.40
CA PHE A 937 13.39 -6.21 27.21
C PHE A 937 12.20 -5.70 28.02
N ALA A 938 12.26 -4.49 28.57
CA ALA A 938 11.14 -3.89 29.28
C ALA A 938 9.92 -3.62 28.36
N GLU A 939 10.14 -3.22 27.10
CA GLU A 939 9.04 -3.03 26.13
C GLU A 939 8.52 -4.36 25.57
N VAL A 940 9.39 -5.37 25.41
CA VAL A 940 9.00 -6.75 25.15
C VAL A 940 8.09 -7.24 26.27
N ASP A 941 8.56 -7.24 27.52
CA ASP A 941 7.81 -7.76 28.67
C ASP A 941 6.52 -6.97 28.94
N ARG A 942 6.50 -5.65 28.75
CA ARG A 942 5.25 -4.88 28.77
C ARG A 942 4.27 -5.34 27.69
N THR A 943 4.72 -5.52 26.46
CA THR A 943 3.84 -5.97 25.36
C THR A 943 3.37 -7.41 25.58
N ARG A 944 4.26 -8.25 26.10
CA ARG A 944 4.14 -9.69 26.35
C ARG A 944 3.25 -10.05 27.54
N ASN A 945 3.30 -9.25 28.61
CA ASN A 945 2.66 -9.53 29.91
C ASN A 945 1.57 -8.50 30.29
N GLU A 946 1.58 -7.28 29.71
CA GLU A 946 0.52 -6.30 29.93
C GLU A 946 -0.42 -6.16 28.74
N TYR A 947 0.12 -5.98 27.52
CA TYR A 947 -0.68 -5.70 26.34
C TYR A 947 -1.43 -6.93 25.84
N ILE A 948 -0.72 -7.97 25.38
CA ILE A 948 -1.32 -9.16 24.76
C ILE A 948 -2.33 -9.88 25.68
N PRO A 949 -2.08 -10.08 26.99
CA PRO A 949 -3.04 -10.75 27.86
C PRO A 949 -4.37 -10.01 28.05
N ARG A 950 -4.38 -8.68 27.93
CA ARG A 950 -5.55 -7.83 28.22
C ARG A 950 -6.23 -7.26 26.98
N ARG A 951 -5.50 -7.07 25.87
CA ARG A 951 -6.00 -6.34 24.69
C ARG A 951 -7.21 -6.99 24.03
N THR A 952 -7.28 -8.33 24.01
CA THR A 952 -8.42 -9.08 23.49
C THR A 952 -9.73 -8.65 24.16
N GLN A 953 -9.76 -8.60 25.50
CA GLN A 953 -10.96 -8.19 26.25
C GLN A 953 -11.27 -6.70 26.04
N VAL A 954 -10.26 -5.83 26.03
CA VAL A 954 -10.47 -4.40 25.77
C VAL A 954 -11.16 -4.17 24.42
N VAL A 955 -10.77 -4.90 23.37
CA VAL A 955 -11.40 -4.79 22.05
C VAL A 955 -12.82 -5.38 22.04
N ILE A 956 -13.07 -6.47 22.75
CA ILE A 956 -14.43 -7.01 22.97
C ILE A 956 -15.31 -5.94 23.66
N ASP A 957 -14.84 -5.34 24.75
CA ASP A 957 -15.58 -4.31 25.51
C ASP A 957 -15.83 -3.04 24.67
N GLN A 958 -14.86 -2.63 23.83
CA GLN A 958 -15.00 -1.50 22.90
C GLN A 958 -16.05 -1.76 21.79
N LEU A 959 -16.11 -3.00 21.28
CA LEU A 959 -17.11 -3.44 20.28
C LEU A 959 -18.50 -3.53 20.91
N PHE A 960 -18.57 -4.13 22.11
CA PHE A 960 -19.76 -4.25 22.93
C PHE A 960 -20.40 -2.89 23.23
N GLY A 961 -19.61 -1.94 23.75
CA GLY A 961 -20.08 -0.59 24.08
C GLY A 961 -20.49 0.28 22.89
N ARG A 962 -20.37 -0.23 21.66
CA ARG A 962 -20.92 0.38 20.43
C ARG A 962 -22.12 -0.37 19.86
N GLY A 963 -22.55 -1.48 20.48
CA GLY A 963 -23.57 -2.38 19.95
C GLY A 963 -23.13 -3.15 18.71
N LEU A 964 -21.83 -3.48 18.60
CA LEU A 964 -21.24 -4.19 17.45
C LEU A 964 -20.99 -5.68 17.70
N TYR A 965 -21.26 -6.15 18.92
CA TYR A 965 -21.29 -7.56 19.31
C TYR A 965 -22.51 -7.81 20.20
N PRO A 966 -23.23 -8.93 20.06
CA PRO A 966 -24.38 -9.25 20.90
C PRO A 966 -23.95 -9.64 22.33
N ASP A 967 -24.81 -9.37 23.31
CA ASP A 967 -24.64 -9.80 24.71
C ASP A 967 -25.25 -11.19 24.96
N LEU A 968 -24.91 -12.12 24.06
CA LEU A 968 -25.34 -13.51 24.11
C LEU A 968 -24.16 -14.38 24.55
N PRO A 969 -24.39 -15.43 25.36
CA PRO A 969 -23.31 -16.32 25.77
C PRO A 969 -22.71 -17.06 24.56
N GLU A 970 -21.43 -17.38 24.67
CA GLU A 970 -20.79 -18.32 23.75
C GLU A 970 -21.42 -19.71 23.92
N ILE A 971 -21.79 -20.38 22.82
CA ILE A 971 -22.24 -21.77 22.87
C ILE A 971 -21.06 -22.65 23.27
N ALA A 972 -21.10 -23.14 24.51
CA ALA A 972 -20.21 -24.17 24.99
C ALA A 972 -20.61 -25.52 24.38
N VAL A 973 -19.61 -26.39 24.24
CA VAL A 973 -19.74 -27.73 23.69
C VAL A 973 -19.12 -28.70 24.69
N ARG A 974 -19.71 -29.88 24.86
CA ARG A 974 -19.10 -31.02 25.56
C ARG A 974 -19.26 -32.27 24.71
N TRP A 975 -18.26 -33.16 24.75
CA TRP A 975 -18.28 -34.44 24.05
C TRP A 975 -18.28 -35.60 25.04
N SER A 976 -19.13 -36.61 24.83
CA SER A 976 -19.09 -37.83 25.65
C SER A 976 -17.85 -38.70 25.37
N GLU A 977 -17.46 -39.51 26.35
CA GLU A 977 -16.33 -40.43 26.21
C GLU A 977 -16.73 -41.67 25.39
N GLY A 978 -16.09 -41.86 24.22
CA GLY A 978 -16.35 -43.00 23.35
C GLY A 978 -15.82 -42.85 21.93
N SER A 979 -16.10 -43.86 21.11
CA SER A 979 -15.90 -43.87 19.65
C SER A 979 -17.09 -43.29 18.89
N GLU A 980 -18.30 -43.46 19.43
CA GLU A 980 -19.48 -42.68 19.06
C GLU A 980 -19.65 -41.63 20.16
N ARG A 981 -19.57 -40.34 19.79
CA ARG A 981 -19.61 -39.23 20.76
C ARG A 981 -20.91 -38.46 20.63
N GLU A 982 -21.58 -38.30 21.75
CA GLU A 982 -22.68 -37.35 21.92
C GLU A 982 -22.11 -35.95 22.09
N LEU A 983 -22.72 -34.97 21.42
CA LEU A 983 -22.44 -33.55 21.54
C LEU A 983 -23.52 -32.89 22.39
N GLU A 984 -23.15 -32.38 23.55
CA GLU A 984 -23.98 -31.47 24.32
C GLU A 984 -23.68 -30.02 23.89
N LEU A 985 -24.73 -29.25 23.56
CA LEU A 985 -24.65 -27.80 23.34
C LEU A 985 -25.21 -27.08 24.57
N VAL A 986 -24.47 -26.13 25.13
CA VAL A 986 -24.82 -25.44 26.38
C VAL A 986 -24.72 -23.93 26.20
N ALA A 987 -25.79 -23.20 26.55
CA ALA A 987 -25.86 -21.74 26.48
C ALA A 987 -26.87 -21.15 27.49
N ASP A 988 -26.68 -21.38 28.79
CA ASP A 988 -27.34 -20.66 29.90
C ASP A 988 -28.86 -20.36 29.75
N GLY A 989 -29.64 -21.30 29.20
CA GLY A 989 -31.10 -21.19 29.01
C GLY A 989 -31.58 -20.57 27.70
N PHE A 990 -30.68 -20.16 26.80
CA PHE A 990 -31.01 -19.59 25.49
C PHE A 990 -31.39 -20.66 24.44
N LYS A 991 -32.22 -20.28 23.46
CA LYS A 991 -32.60 -21.16 22.33
C LYS A 991 -31.44 -21.32 21.34
N ILE A 992 -30.87 -22.51 21.29
CA ILE A 992 -29.83 -22.88 20.30
C ILE A 992 -30.51 -23.53 19.08
N TYR A 993 -30.24 -23.00 17.90
CA TYR A 993 -30.57 -23.63 16.62
C TYR A 993 -29.31 -24.24 16.01
N TYR A 994 -29.40 -25.44 15.43
CA TYR A 994 -28.26 -26.15 14.86
C TYR A 994 -28.59 -26.82 13.51
N THR A 995 -27.55 -27.05 12.69
CA THR A 995 -27.60 -27.99 11.54
C THR A 995 -26.47 -29.00 11.65
N THR A 996 -26.71 -30.23 11.17
CA THR A 996 -25.69 -31.28 10.93
C THR A 996 -25.26 -31.35 9.45
N THR A 997 -25.88 -30.54 8.60
CA THR A 997 -25.71 -30.55 7.12
C THR A 997 -24.59 -29.62 6.64
N GLY A 998 -23.91 -28.93 7.56
CA GLY A 998 -22.89 -27.93 7.23
C GLY A 998 -23.45 -26.59 6.73
N GLN A 999 -24.76 -26.36 6.81
CA GLN A 999 -25.38 -25.06 6.54
C GLN A 999 -25.44 -24.19 7.80
N ASP A 1000 -25.50 -22.88 7.62
CA ASP A 1000 -25.77 -21.95 8.72
C ASP A 1000 -27.23 -22.12 9.19
N PRO A 1001 -27.52 -22.20 10.51
CA PRO A 1001 -28.89 -22.19 11.02
C PRO A 1001 -29.72 -20.96 10.62
N ARG A 1002 -29.05 -19.86 10.24
CA ARG A 1002 -29.65 -18.61 9.77
C ARG A 1002 -29.56 -18.49 8.24
N MET A 1003 -30.68 -18.22 7.60
CA MET A 1003 -30.75 -17.78 6.20
C MET A 1003 -30.15 -16.38 6.02
N PHE A 1004 -29.48 -16.15 4.89
CA PHE A 1004 -29.16 -14.79 4.45
C PHE A 1004 -30.49 -14.05 4.17
N GLY A 1005 -30.76 -12.99 4.94
CA GLY A 1005 -32.08 -12.35 5.06
C GLY A 1005 -32.59 -12.28 6.50
N GLY A 1006 -32.28 -13.29 7.33
CA GLY A 1006 -32.62 -13.33 8.76
C GLY A 1006 -33.48 -14.51 9.23
N ASP A 1007 -34.11 -15.25 8.32
CA ASP A 1007 -34.98 -16.38 8.67
C ASP A 1007 -34.22 -17.60 9.23
N VAL A 1008 -34.93 -18.52 9.86
CA VAL A 1008 -34.40 -19.84 10.25
C VAL A 1008 -34.25 -20.71 8.99
N HIS A 1009 -33.09 -21.33 8.81
CA HIS A 1009 -32.81 -22.24 7.69
C HIS A 1009 -33.67 -23.51 7.80
N SER A 1010 -34.22 -24.02 6.69
CA SER A 1010 -35.17 -25.15 6.71
C SER A 1010 -34.58 -26.48 7.22
N ALA A 1011 -33.27 -26.65 7.13
CA ALA A 1011 -32.51 -27.75 7.72
C ALA A 1011 -31.90 -27.42 9.10
N ALA A 1012 -32.44 -26.41 9.80
CA ALA A 1012 -32.07 -26.08 11.17
C ALA A 1012 -33.10 -26.65 12.15
N HIS A 1013 -32.61 -27.19 13.26
CA HIS A 1013 -33.41 -27.77 14.32
C HIS A 1013 -33.18 -26.99 15.62
N LEU A 1014 -34.21 -26.89 16.46
CA LEU A 1014 -34.06 -26.44 17.83
C LEU A 1014 -33.31 -27.53 18.62
N TYR A 1015 -32.37 -27.14 19.46
CA TYR A 1015 -31.65 -28.06 20.33
C TYR A 1015 -32.49 -28.41 21.57
N GLU A 1016 -32.86 -29.68 21.69
CA GLU A 1016 -33.69 -30.22 22.78
C GLU A 1016 -32.95 -31.27 23.66
N GLY A 1017 -31.77 -31.71 23.23
CA GLY A 1017 -30.94 -32.70 23.93
C GLY A 1017 -29.68 -33.09 23.14
N PRO A 1018 -28.78 -33.92 23.71
CA PRO A 1018 -27.51 -34.28 23.10
C PRO A 1018 -27.63 -34.89 21.70
N LEU A 1019 -26.64 -34.63 20.85
CA LEU A 1019 -26.64 -35.01 19.43
C LEU A 1019 -25.61 -36.10 19.14
N MET A 1020 -26.02 -37.20 18.51
CA MET A 1020 -25.08 -38.17 17.94
C MET A 1020 -24.39 -37.57 16.71
N VAL A 1021 -23.05 -37.46 16.73
CA VAL A 1021 -22.27 -36.92 15.61
C VAL A 1021 -21.27 -37.95 15.11
N VAL A 1022 -21.37 -38.31 13.82
CA VAL A 1022 -20.40 -39.20 13.14
C VAL A 1022 -19.02 -38.54 13.05
N ALA A 1023 -17.95 -39.33 12.94
CA ALA A 1023 -16.56 -38.85 13.07
C ALA A 1023 -16.17 -37.64 12.19
N ASP A 1024 -16.63 -37.58 10.94
CA ASP A 1024 -16.39 -36.44 10.01
C ASP A 1024 -17.49 -35.35 10.05
N GLY A 1025 -18.43 -35.47 11.00
CA GLY A 1025 -19.59 -34.61 11.15
C GLY A 1025 -19.23 -33.18 11.55
N ARG A 1026 -20.03 -32.22 11.07
CA ARG A 1026 -19.93 -30.81 11.42
C ARG A 1026 -21.27 -30.31 11.92
N VAL A 1027 -21.26 -29.77 13.14
CA VAL A 1027 -22.42 -29.08 13.71
C VAL A 1027 -22.15 -27.58 13.63
N LEU A 1028 -23.06 -26.87 12.97
CA LEU A 1028 -23.11 -25.42 12.94
C LEU A 1028 -24.29 -24.97 13.80
N CYS A 1029 -24.06 -24.13 14.79
CA CYS A 1029 -25.09 -23.65 15.71
C CYS A 1029 -25.01 -22.14 15.99
N ARG A 1030 -26.16 -21.55 16.33
CA ARG A 1030 -26.35 -20.15 16.74
C ARG A 1030 -27.42 -20.07 17.84
N ILE A 1031 -27.34 -19.04 18.68
CA ILE A 1031 -28.47 -18.62 19.52
C ILE A 1031 -29.42 -17.75 18.66
N PHE A 1032 -30.72 -17.83 18.91
CA PHE A 1032 -31.69 -16.86 18.39
C PHE A 1032 -32.69 -16.46 19.47
N GLU A 1033 -32.65 -15.20 19.89
CA GLU A 1033 -33.46 -14.66 20.99
C GLU A 1033 -33.88 -13.21 20.68
N ASP A 1034 -35.10 -12.82 21.02
CA ASP A 1034 -35.72 -11.51 20.74
C ASP A 1034 -35.59 -10.98 19.29
N GLY A 1035 -35.41 -11.88 18.33
CA GLY A 1035 -35.23 -11.55 16.91
C GLY A 1035 -33.79 -11.22 16.52
N GLU A 1036 -32.80 -11.39 17.40
CA GLU A 1036 -31.38 -11.24 17.10
C GLU A 1036 -30.66 -12.60 17.10
N TRP A 1037 -29.77 -12.78 16.13
CA TRP A 1037 -28.97 -13.98 15.97
C TRP A 1037 -27.59 -13.82 16.63
N GLY A 1038 -27.22 -14.78 17.46
CA GLY A 1038 -25.88 -14.90 18.01
C GLY A 1038 -24.84 -15.33 16.96
N PRO A 1039 -23.54 -15.21 17.29
CA PRO A 1039 -22.45 -15.56 16.39
C PRO A 1039 -22.44 -17.05 16.03
N LEU A 1040 -21.94 -17.39 14.84
CA LEU A 1040 -21.82 -18.77 14.40
C LEU A 1040 -20.77 -19.54 15.21
N ARG A 1041 -21.17 -20.72 15.69
CA ARG A 1041 -20.30 -21.75 16.26
C ARG A 1041 -20.25 -22.93 15.29
N GLU A 1042 -19.05 -23.26 14.79
CA GLU A 1042 -18.76 -24.54 14.15
C GLU A 1042 -18.06 -25.44 15.19
N THR A 1043 -18.48 -26.70 15.30
CA THR A 1043 -17.82 -27.72 16.15
C THR A 1043 -17.81 -29.09 15.45
N ARG A 1044 -16.92 -29.99 15.91
CA ARG A 1044 -16.56 -31.27 15.29
C ARG A 1044 -16.03 -32.27 16.33
N PRO A 1045 -16.14 -33.59 16.12
CA PRO A 1045 -15.67 -34.60 17.09
C PRO A 1045 -14.16 -34.58 17.39
N ASP A 1046 -13.34 -33.96 16.53
CA ASP A 1046 -11.90 -33.74 16.73
C ASP A 1046 -11.56 -32.50 17.58
N GLU A 1047 -12.55 -31.67 17.91
CA GLU A 1047 -12.38 -30.57 18.86
C GLU A 1047 -12.29 -31.12 20.28
N SER A 1048 -11.07 -31.21 20.81
CA SER A 1048 -10.84 -31.64 22.19
C SER A 1048 -11.40 -30.65 23.21
N ASP A 1049 -11.78 -31.18 24.38
CA ASP A 1049 -12.02 -30.45 25.63
C ASP A 1049 -10.78 -29.63 26.01
N THR A 1050 -10.61 -28.44 25.41
CA THR A 1050 -9.45 -27.61 25.72
C THR A 1050 -9.56 -27.07 27.14
N GLU A 1051 -8.43 -27.09 27.85
CA GLU A 1051 -8.31 -26.75 29.28
C GLU A 1051 -8.93 -25.39 29.65
N ILE A 1052 -8.94 -24.45 28.70
CA ILE A 1052 -9.58 -23.12 28.78
C ILE A 1052 -11.10 -23.21 29.04
N GLN A 1053 -11.81 -24.22 28.51
CA GLN A 1053 -13.23 -24.41 28.82
C GLN A 1053 -13.41 -24.87 30.28
N ARG A 1054 -12.49 -25.69 30.81
CA ARG A 1054 -12.56 -26.19 32.20
C ARG A 1054 -12.27 -25.07 33.21
N THR A 1055 -11.35 -24.16 32.93
CA THR A 1055 -11.11 -22.99 33.81
C THR A 1055 -12.28 -22.01 33.80
N TRP A 1056 -12.94 -21.78 32.65
CA TRP A 1056 -14.10 -20.88 32.54
C TRP A 1056 -15.30 -21.31 33.40
N TRP A 1057 -15.46 -22.63 33.63
CA TRP A 1057 -16.46 -23.15 34.57
C TRP A 1057 -16.05 -22.93 36.03
N ASN A 1058 -14.80 -23.23 36.39
CA ASN A 1058 -14.30 -23.10 37.77
C ASN A 1058 -14.37 -21.66 38.31
N GLU A 1059 -14.17 -20.64 37.46
CA GLU A 1059 -14.29 -19.23 37.86
C GLU A 1059 -15.74 -18.75 38.03
N ARG A 1060 -16.72 -19.46 37.46
CA ARG A 1060 -18.16 -19.16 37.62
C ARG A 1060 -18.83 -19.95 38.73
N SER A 1061 -18.32 -21.12 39.11
CA SER A 1061 -18.85 -21.94 40.22
C SER A 1061 -18.35 -21.51 41.60
N GLY A 1062 -17.79 -20.30 41.73
CA GLY A 1062 -17.10 -19.81 42.93
C GLY A 1062 -17.45 -18.38 43.35
N LEU A 1063 -18.60 -17.85 42.90
CA LEU A 1063 -19.17 -16.55 43.27
C LEU A 1063 -20.67 -16.68 43.58
#